data_AF-A0A7S6S0B6-F1
#
_entry.id   AF-A0A7S6S0B6-F1
#
_cell.length_a   1.000
_cell.length_b   1.000
_cell.length_c   1.000
_cell.angle_alpha   90.00
_cell.angle_beta   90.00
_cell.angle_gamma   90.00
#
_symmetry.space_group_name_H-M   'P 1'
#
loop_
_entity.id
_entity.type
_entity.pdbx_description
1 polymer ?
#
loop_
_entity_poly.entity_id
_entity_poly.type
_entity_poly.pdbx_seq_one_letter_code
_entity_poly.pdbx_strand_id
1 'polypeptide(L)'
;MRRLFVLFSSALLAASAVAQPTIDGTLDPLYCAPITVQQNQTGFGNASQGNVGSPTFGSELDAAYAHVDGGVLYLFLSGNLETNFNKLEVFFDTVAGGQNRLLGGVTDGGDNLNRMGANNETNGLRFDAGFEADYWFSCTVGNNPLELYADFADIPTAAGGTKVYLGTTGAASDGVLSGGTNPGNIRVTINNSNTGGVAGGSGLDLSGLAATVNTGIEIAIPLSVIGNPGASFKVSAFVNGAGHDFVSNQVLGSLGGIGNLGEPRNVNFDLLGGDQFFTVNLVTPPCGACCIGTSCSLTTEADCGGTFQGANTGCAPNPCVEAPTGACCVGTSCSIQNEADCNFLFGEYLGDDSTCAGSPCLTGGCCVGTSCLTLREAQCDAQSGVYLGNGTDCGGSPCATGACCVGTSCQEVRLATCNTDGGLYFGDNTTCGAGQCTPGACCLGSYCIETLSQICTNQGGTNFGSSVTCTPARCNTPNDIIRVNGTLDEAYCDAQIVQTTQTGFGDSNLGVQDFANGSELAAAYATIANGRLYLFFAGNLESNFNKIDIFLDTRAGGQNRLIGENPNVDFGALIRMGDDGSGNGLTFDAGFEADFWISCGGGGSPYRLFVNYAELADPNDPIGEPGIGFYLGSGKAANTTNGGLLDADVGAINPFGILATIDNSNTQGVTGGQSALDAAGIAAAAAVSTGIELVIPLSAIGNPASLEDIAITAFVNAPGHDFGSNQFLGGLGGAEPRENIADPRNVSLAAIDGAQSFSLADTCVGGCLVGDVNCDGVVNNFDIDFFVDIIVEGSSATAPASWTNRGGTQECWDQRNCTANVNRDEQGANNFDIDPFVACIVNPPVSGEPCPAP
;
A
#
# COMPACT_ATOMS: atom_id res chain seq x y z
N MET A 1 73.52 20.28 38.94
CA MET A 1 72.74 19.02 38.98
C MET A 1 71.54 19.20 39.91
N ARG A 2 70.40 19.63 39.39
CA ARG A 2 69.10 19.56 40.09
C ARG A 2 68.06 19.17 39.06
N ARG A 3 67.47 17.99 39.29
CA ARG A 3 66.44 17.35 38.46
C ARG A 3 65.13 18.13 38.60
N LEU A 4 64.54 18.54 37.48
CA LEU A 4 63.16 19.04 37.44
C LEU A 4 62.28 17.90 36.92
N PHE A 5 61.46 17.33 37.79
CA PHE A 5 60.40 16.38 37.45
C PHE A 5 59.28 17.17 36.76
N VAL A 6 58.94 16.78 35.54
CA VAL A 6 57.70 17.20 34.87
C VAL A 6 56.67 16.10 35.13
N LEU A 7 55.64 16.43 35.91
CA LEU A 7 54.44 15.62 36.07
C LEU A 7 53.59 15.75 34.80
N PHE A 8 53.42 14.64 34.07
CA PHE A 8 52.35 14.49 33.08
C PHE A 8 51.10 14.04 33.84
N SER A 9 50.09 14.90 33.92
CA SER A 9 48.74 14.52 34.33
C SER A 9 48.02 13.94 33.11
N SER A 10 47.82 12.63 33.10
CA SER A 10 46.93 11.94 32.17
C SER A 10 45.48 12.25 32.55
N ALA A 11 44.78 13.02 31.72
CA ALA A 11 43.34 13.15 31.79
C ALA A 11 42.70 11.84 31.30
N LEU A 12 42.10 11.06 32.21
CA LEU A 12 41.17 10.00 31.82
C LEU A 12 39.92 10.68 31.25
N LEU A 13 39.68 10.49 29.95
CA LEU A 13 38.37 10.69 29.35
C LEU A 13 37.44 9.60 29.91
N ALA A 14 36.46 10.00 30.73
CA ALA A 14 35.33 9.13 31.05
C ALA A 14 34.52 8.97 29.77
N ALA A 15 34.55 7.78 29.18
CA ALA A 15 33.60 7.42 28.13
C ALA A 15 32.20 7.42 28.76
N SER A 16 31.27 8.18 28.18
CA SER A 16 29.86 8.13 28.53
C SER A 16 29.38 6.69 28.31
N ALA A 17 28.83 6.04 29.34
CA ALA A 17 28.20 4.73 29.19
C ALA A 17 26.99 4.88 28.26
N VAL A 18 26.96 4.10 27.18
CA VAL A 18 25.82 4.04 26.26
C VAL A 18 24.67 3.31 26.97
N ALA A 19 23.46 3.85 26.92
CA ALA A 19 22.28 3.23 27.50
C ALA A 19 21.98 1.91 26.76
N GLN A 20 21.79 0.81 27.50
CA GLN A 20 21.35 -0.47 26.96
C GLN A 20 19.81 -0.53 26.94
N PRO A 21 19.20 -1.37 26.08
CA PRO A 21 17.79 -1.68 26.20
C PRO A 21 17.42 -2.23 27.58
N THR A 22 16.28 -1.80 28.10
CA THR A 22 15.67 -2.24 29.35
C THR A 22 14.76 -3.41 29.05
N ILE A 23 15.16 -4.60 29.50
CA ILE A 23 14.37 -5.82 29.30
C ILE A 23 13.11 -5.76 30.15
N ASP A 24 12.00 -5.26 29.59
CA ASP A 24 10.68 -5.13 30.22
C ASP A 24 9.50 -5.52 29.31
N GLY A 25 9.78 -5.88 28.05
CA GLY A 25 8.78 -6.28 27.07
C GLY A 25 8.17 -5.11 26.31
N THR A 26 8.69 -3.90 26.45
CA THR A 26 8.28 -2.70 25.72
C THR A 26 9.37 -2.28 24.73
N LEU A 27 8.98 -1.82 23.54
CA LEU A 27 9.92 -1.43 22.51
C LEU A 27 10.69 -0.16 22.90
N ASP A 28 11.99 -0.30 23.16
CA ASP A 28 12.88 0.83 23.43
C ASP A 28 13.29 1.59 22.17
N PRO A 29 13.54 2.92 22.26
CA PRO A 29 14.06 3.72 21.14
C PRO A 29 15.37 3.21 20.52
N LEU A 30 16.15 2.43 21.27
CA LEU A 30 17.43 1.84 20.84
C LEU A 30 17.29 0.82 19.70
N TYR A 31 16.11 0.25 19.53
CA TYR A 31 15.82 -0.79 18.53
C TYR A 31 15.59 -0.27 17.10
N CYS A 32 15.49 1.05 16.90
CA CYS A 32 15.31 1.68 15.59
C CYS A 32 14.02 1.25 14.86
N ALA A 33 14.08 1.15 13.53
CA ALA A 33 13.02 0.64 12.68
C ALA A 33 12.96 -0.90 12.70
N PRO A 34 11.79 -1.51 12.46
CA PRO A 34 11.68 -2.96 12.39
C PRO A 34 12.55 -3.53 11.26
N ILE A 35 13.22 -4.65 11.54
CA ILE A 35 13.98 -5.43 10.54
C ILE A 35 13.02 -6.14 9.59
N THR A 36 11.91 -6.63 10.14
CA THR A 36 10.80 -7.22 9.37
C THR A 36 9.49 -6.91 10.05
N VAL A 37 8.43 -6.76 9.27
CA VAL A 37 7.05 -6.56 9.73
C VAL A 37 6.21 -7.72 9.21
N GLN A 38 5.33 -8.26 10.06
CA GLN A 38 4.40 -9.31 9.70
C GLN A 38 3.39 -8.79 8.69
N GLN A 39 3.11 -9.61 7.69
CA GLN A 39 2.07 -9.33 6.69
C GLN A 39 1.01 -10.43 6.67
N ASN A 40 1.09 -11.43 7.55
CA ASN A 40 0.12 -12.50 7.64
C ASN A 40 -0.80 -12.33 8.85
N GLN A 41 -2.10 -12.43 8.62
CA GLN A 41 -3.10 -12.51 9.67
C GLN A 41 -2.83 -13.70 10.60
N THR A 42 -3.23 -13.60 11.87
CA THR A 42 -3.03 -14.69 12.83
C THR A 42 -4.13 -15.74 12.80
N GLY A 43 -3.74 -16.98 12.49
CA GLY A 43 -4.58 -18.17 12.59
C GLY A 43 -4.61 -18.78 13.99
N PHE A 44 -3.86 -18.20 14.94
CA PHE A 44 -3.80 -18.60 16.35
C PHE A 44 -4.60 -17.66 17.27
N GLY A 45 -5.46 -16.82 16.68
CA GLY A 45 -6.33 -15.89 17.38
C GLY A 45 -5.65 -14.54 17.65
N ASN A 46 -6.44 -13.47 17.56
CA ASN A 46 -6.00 -12.10 17.83
C ASN A 46 -6.38 -11.72 19.28
N ALA A 47 -5.42 -11.13 19.99
CA ALA A 47 -5.61 -10.71 21.38
C ALA A 47 -6.42 -9.42 21.49
N SER A 48 -7.55 -9.48 22.20
CA SER A 48 -8.41 -8.31 22.43
C SER A 48 -8.28 -7.72 23.84
N GLN A 49 -7.36 -8.26 24.65
CA GLN A 49 -7.29 -7.98 26.08
C GLN A 49 -5.91 -7.40 26.44
N GLY A 50 -5.85 -6.08 26.65
CA GLY A 50 -4.60 -5.35 26.87
C GLY A 50 -4.03 -5.49 28.28
N ASN A 51 -3.91 -6.73 28.78
CA ASN A 51 -3.46 -7.01 30.14
C ASN A 51 -2.03 -7.55 30.15
N VAL A 52 -1.14 -6.92 30.91
CA VAL A 52 0.27 -7.35 31.03
C VAL A 52 0.42 -8.70 31.74
N GLY A 53 -0.27 -8.91 32.87
CA GLY A 53 -0.03 -10.04 33.79
C GLY A 53 -1.16 -11.08 33.92
N SER A 54 -2.20 -10.96 33.10
CA SER A 54 -3.37 -11.87 33.10
C SER A 54 -3.41 -12.69 31.81
N PRO A 55 -4.17 -13.80 31.76
CA PRO A 55 -4.27 -14.60 30.55
C PRO A 55 -4.73 -13.77 29.34
N THR A 56 -3.99 -13.86 28.24
CA THR A 56 -4.39 -13.35 26.92
C THR A 56 -4.87 -14.51 26.04
N PHE A 57 -5.74 -14.20 25.08
CA PHE A 57 -6.28 -15.15 24.11
C PHE A 57 -5.79 -14.78 22.72
N GLY A 58 -4.96 -15.62 22.11
CA GLY A 58 -4.36 -15.32 20.81
C GLY A 58 -2.84 -15.25 20.85
N SER A 59 -2.20 -15.80 19.83
CA SER A 59 -0.76 -15.65 19.60
C SER A 59 -0.55 -14.96 18.27
N GLU A 60 0.28 -13.93 18.24
CA GLU A 60 0.58 -13.17 17.03
C GLU A 60 1.97 -12.55 17.12
N LEU A 61 2.63 -12.42 15.97
CA LEU A 61 3.91 -11.74 15.83
C LEU A 61 3.72 -10.60 14.85
N ASP A 62 4.10 -9.38 15.23
CA ASP A 62 3.85 -8.18 14.45
C ASP A 62 5.10 -7.65 13.75
N ALA A 63 6.25 -7.64 14.41
CA ALA A 63 7.52 -7.20 13.83
C ALA A 63 8.71 -7.68 14.66
N ALA A 64 9.89 -7.73 14.03
CA ALA A 64 11.16 -8.01 14.68
C ALA A 64 12.05 -6.77 14.69
N TYR A 65 12.74 -6.54 15.80
CA TYR A 65 13.73 -5.49 15.96
C TYR A 65 14.97 -6.06 16.65
N ALA A 66 16.15 -5.59 16.28
CA ALA A 66 17.37 -5.99 16.96
C ALA A 66 18.32 -4.82 17.20
N HIS A 67 18.99 -4.86 18.35
CA HIS A 67 20.05 -3.94 18.73
C HIS A 67 21.24 -4.76 19.22
N VAL A 68 22.46 -4.39 18.83
CA VAL A 68 23.67 -5.08 19.29
C VAL A 68 24.59 -4.10 19.98
N ASP A 69 24.81 -4.29 21.27
CA ASP A 69 25.76 -3.49 22.04
C ASP A 69 26.45 -4.32 23.12
N GLY A 70 27.70 -3.96 23.43
CA GLY A 70 28.47 -4.61 24.50
C GLY A 70 28.71 -6.12 24.33
N GLY A 71 28.54 -6.67 23.12
CA GLY A 71 28.59 -8.11 22.86
C GLY A 71 27.30 -8.86 23.21
N VAL A 72 26.17 -8.15 23.32
CA VAL A 72 24.83 -8.69 23.58
C VAL A 72 23.92 -8.35 22.40
N LEU A 73 23.20 -9.36 21.91
CA LEU A 73 22.05 -9.19 21.03
C LEU A 73 20.83 -8.90 21.89
N TYR A 74 20.21 -7.77 21.64
CA TYR A 74 18.88 -7.43 22.11
C TYR A 74 17.90 -7.71 20.97
N LEU A 75 16.93 -8.58 21.17
CA LEU A 75 15.92 -8.96 20.19
C LEU A 75 14.55 -8.64 20.78
N PHE A 76 13.76 -7.84 20.08
CA PHE A 76 12.39 -7.51 20.44
C PHE A 76 11.46 -8.00 19.34
N LEU A 77 10.48 -8.82 19.71
CA LEU A 77 9.46 -9.36 18.82
C LEU A 77 8.10 -8.84 19.31
N SER A 78 7.52 -7.88 18.58
CA SER A 78 6.22 -7.32 18.95
C SER A 78 5.09 -8.33 18.72
N GLY A 79 4.03 -8.20 19.52
CA GLY A 79 2.83 -9.03 19.43
C GLY A 79 2.48 -9.67 20.77
N ASN A 80 1.89 -10.86 20.72
CA ASN A 80 1.39 -11.58 21.89
C ASN A 80 1.67 -13.09 21.81
N LEU A 81 1.71 -13.73 22.97
CA LEU A 81 1.72 -15.19 23.08
C LEU A 81 0.55 -15.64 23.96
N GLU A 82 -0.28 -16.53 23.44
CA GLU A 82 -1.48 -17.00 24.14
C GLU A 82 -1.08 -17.69 25.46
N THR A 83 -1.84 -17.44 26.53
CA THR A 83 -1.56 -18.01 27.86
C THR A 83 -2.07 -19.45 27.97
N ASN A 84 -1.65 -20.29 27.03
CA ASN A 84 -2.02 -21.71 26.89
C ASN A 84 -0.81 -22.61 26.64
N PHE A 85 0.40 -22.10 26.88
CA PHE A 85 1.68 -22.74 26.62
C PHE A 85 2.06 -22.91 25.13
N ASN A 86 1.42 -22.17 24.22
CA ASN A 86 1.99 -21.91 22.89
C ASN A 86 3.43 -21.38 23.01
N LYS A 87 4.21 -21.58 21.96
CA LYS A 87 5.66 -21.37 21.99
C LYS A 87 6.08 -20.40 20.91
N LEU A 88 6.97 -19.50 21.27
CA LEU A 88 7.83 -18.83 20.32
C LEU A 88 9.05 -19.71 20.09
N GLU A 89 9.32 -20.04 18.84
CA GLU A 89 10.56 -20.70 18.40
C GLU A 89 11.44 -19.67 17.70
N VAL A 90 12.72 -19.61 18.10
CA VAL A 90 13.72 -18.74 17.45
C VAL A 90 14.95 -19.56 17.12
N PHE A 91 15.30 -19.60 15.84
CA PHE A 91 16.49 -20.27 15.32
C PHE A 91 17.51 -19.23 14.87
N PHE A 92 18.79 -19.52 15.12
CA PHE A 92 19.91 -18.66 14.77
C PHE A 92 20.87 -19.40 13.84
N ASP A 93 21.17 -18.78 12.70
CA ASP A 93 22.26 -19.15 11.79
C ASP A 93 23.32 -18.04 11.93
N THR A 94 24.39 -18.36 12.67
CA THR A 94 25.33 -17.39 13.25
C THR A 94 26.79 -17.72 12.95
N VAL A 95 27.09 -18.99 12.67
CA VAL A 95 28.42 -19.46 12.32
C VAL A 95 28.32 -20.38 11.10
N ALA A 96 29.44 -20.60 10.41
CA ALA A 96 29.41 -21.49 9.26
C ALA A 96 29.14 -22.94 9.69
N GLY A 97 28.11 -23.56 9.11
CA GLY A 97 27.61 -24.88 9.47
C GLY A 97 26.19 -24.80 10.02
N GLY A 98 25.78 -25.82 10.78
CA GLY A 98 24.42 -25.95 11.30
C GLY A 98 23.56 -26.94 10.52
N GLN A 99 22.24 -26.82 10.66
CA GLN A 99 21.25 -27.70 10.04
C GLN A 99 20.17 -26.91 9.31
N ASN A 100 20.12 -27.02 7.97
CA ASN A 100 18.99 -26.52 7.19
C ASN A 100 17.74 -27.40 7.34
N ARG A 101 17.92 -28.73 7.41
CA ARG A 101 16.87 -29.67 7.82
C ARG A 101 17.15 -30.10 9.24
N LEU A 102 16.26 -29.75 10.15
CA LEU A 102 16.40 -30.09 11.56
C LEU A 102 16.38 -31.60 11.75
N LEU A 103 17.43 -32.13 12.35
CA LEU A 103 17.62 -33.52 12.69
C LEU A 103 17.14 -33.75 14.13
N GLY A 104 16.60 -34.94 14.40
CA GLY A 104 16.37 -35.39 15.78
C GLY A 104 17.69 -35.77 16.48
N GLY A 105 17.61 -36.09 17.77
CA GLY A 105 18.73 -36.58 18.57
C GLY A 105 19.31 -35.58 19.56
N VAL A 106 18.68 -34.42 19.74
CA VAL A 106 19.01 -33.47 20.81
C VAL A 106 18.74 -34.12 22.16
N THR A 107 19.63 -33.96 23.13
CA THR A 107 19.35 -34.41 24.50
C THR A 107 18.43 -33.39 25.17
N ASP A 108 17.12 -33.58 25.04
CA ASP A 108 16.10 -32.58 25.42
C ASP A 108 15.10 -33.04 26.49
N GLY A 109 15.21 -34.29 26.96
CA GLY A 109 14.27 -34.88 27.93
C GLY A 109 12.99 -35.46 27.32
N GLY A 110 12.86 -35.45 25.98
CA GLY A 110 11.68 -35.92 25.25
C GLY A 110 10.58 -34.85 25.19
N ASP A 111 10.11 -34.55 23.98
CA ASP A 111 9.00 -33.62 23.64
C ASP A 111 9.33 -32.11 23.54
N ASN A 112 10.57 -31.74 23.19
CA ASN A 112 10.92 -30.35 22.84
C ASN A 112 11.38 -30.25 21.37
N LEU A 113 12.61 -29.80 21.13
CA LEU A 113 13.22 -29.62 19.81
C LEU A 113 13.15 -30.89 18.93
N ASN A 114 13.21 -32.09 19.53
CA ASN A 114 13.08 -33.36 18.81
C ASN A 114 11.70 -33.57 18.14
N ARG A 115 10.65 -32.83 18.55
CA ARG A 115 9.34 -32.88 17.90
C ARG A 115 9.33 -32.22 16.54
N MET A 116 10.16 -31.20 16.34
CA MET A 116 10.37 -30.54 15.06
C MET A 116 11.46 -31.23 14.24
N GLY A 117 12.40 -31.92 14.89
CA GLY A 117 13.48 -32.67 14.24
C GLY A 117 13.05 -33.95 13.54
N ALA A 118 13.81 -34.33 12.52
CA ALA A 118 13.61 -35.55 11.74
C ALA A 118 13.62 -36.82 12.60
N ASN A 119 12.69 -37.73 12.32
CA ASN A 119 12.67 -39.08 12.90
C ASN A 119 12.85 -40.20 11.85
N ASN A 120 12.99 -39.83 10.59
CA ASN A 120 13.33 -40.70 9.46
C ASN A 120 14.13 -39.90 8.43
N GLU A 121 14.31 -40.44 7.22
CA GLU A 121 15.12 -39.80 6.17
C GLU A 121 14.37 -38.71 5.38
N THR A 122 13.03 -38.64 5.47
CA THR A 122 12.18 -37.83 4.59
C THR A 122 11.46 -36.66 5.28
N ASN A 123 11.51 -36.53 6.61
CA ASN A 123 10.80 -35.49 7.36
C ASN A 123 11.71 -34.62 8.24
N GLY A 124 11.15 -33.64 8.95
CA GLY A 124 11.89 -32.69 9.81
C GLY A 124 11.73 -31.28 9.28
N LEU A 125 11.55 -30.32 10.18
CA LEU A 125 11.42 -28.90 9.83
C LEU A 125 12.59 -28.49 8.94
N ARG A 126 12.28 -27.90 7.79
CA ARG A 126 13.28 -27.43 6.84
C ARG A 126 13.16 -25.92 6.66
N PHE A 127 14.30 -25.24 6.81
CA PHE A 127 14.43 -23.80 6.62
C PHE A 127 14.67 -23.46 5.16
N ASP A 128 14.49 -22.18 4.81
CA ASP A 128 14.80 -21.61 3.49
C ASP A 128 16.22 -21.93 3.03
N ALA A 129 16.43 -21.93 1.71
CA ALA A 129 17.76 -22.03 1.12
C ALA A 129 18.74 -21.03 1.74
N GLY A 130 19.87 -21.55 2.21
CA GLY A 130 20.94 -20.75 2.80
C GLY A 130 20.70 -20.32 4.25
N PHE A 131 19.70 -20.87 4.94
CA PHE A 131 19.59 -20.84 6.40
C PHE A 131 20.02 -22.19 6.98
N GLU A 132 21.06 -22.19 7.81
CA GLU A 132 21.61 -23.38 8.49
C GLU A 132 21.58 -23.15 10.02
N ALA A 133 20.59 -23.71 10.72
CA ALA A 133 20.40 -23.44 12.14
C ALA A 133 21.55 -23.98 13.01
N ASP A 134 22.18 -23.11 13.81
CA ASP A 134 23.24 -23.43 14.77
C ASP A 134 22.75 -23.46 16.22
N TYR A 135 21.77 -22.63 16.55
CA TYR A 135 21.23 -22.50 17.90
C TYR A 135 19.72 -22.33 17.87
N TRP A 136 19.08 -22.73 18.96
CA TRP A 136 17.65 -22.60 19.16
C TRP A 136 17.35 -21.99 20.53
N PHE A 137 16.43 -21.05 20.54
CA PHE A 137 15.81 -20.49 21.73
C PHE A 137 14.31 -20.72 21.64
N SER A 138 13.68 -21.05 22.75
CA SER A 138 12.23 -21.15 22.84
C SER A 138 11.73 -20.53 24.12
N CYS A 139 10.60 -19.85 24.06
CA CYS A 139 9.87 -19.45 25.26
C CYS A 139 8.38 -19.72 25.13
N THR A 140 7.75 -19.92 26.27
CA THR A 140 6.32 -20.22 26.38
C THR A 140 5.72 -19.50 27.58
N VAL A 141 4.43 -19.17 27.52
CA VAL A 141 3.72 -18.48 28.61
C VAL A 141 2.48 -19.25 29.04
N GLY A 142 2.23 -19.26 30.35
CA GLY A 142 1.08 -19.93 30.94
C GLY A 142 0.80 -19.47 32.38
N ASN A 143 -0.12 -20.16 33.05
CA ASN A 143 -0.56 -19.90 34.43
C ASN A 143 -1.31 -18.55 34.64
N ASN A 144 -1.80 -18.34 35.85
CA ASN A 144 -2.40 -17.09 36.31
C ASN A 144 -1.99 -16.83 37.78
N PRO A 145 -1.14 -15.83 38.08
CA PRO A 145 -0.58 -14.82 37.16
C PRO A 145 0.30 -15.41 36.05
N LEU A 146 0.46 -14.67 34.95
CA LEU A 146 1.24 -15.10 33.79
C LEU A 146 2.70 -15.36 34.18
N GLU A 147 3.22 -16.50 33.74
CA GLU A 147 4.59 -16.93 33.94
C GLU A 147 5.19 -17.38 32.60
N LEU A 148 6.40 -16.91 32.31
CA LEU A 148 7.19 -17.25 31.12
C LEU A 148 8.24 -18.30 31.47
N TYR A 149 8.44 -19.27 30.59
CA TYR A 149 9.45 -20.32 30.69
C TYR A 149 10.34 -20.29 29.45
N ALA A 150 11.65 -20.44 29.62
CA ALA A 150 12.61 -20.35 28.51
C ALA A 150 13.59 -21.52 28.46
N ASP A 151 13.89 -21.95 27.24
CA ASP A 151 14.81 -23.03 26.89
C ASP A 151 15.80 -22.58 25.81
N PHE A 152 16.96 -23.22 25.77
CA PHE A 152 17.99 -22.98 24.76
C PHE A 152 18.68 -24.29 24.37
N ALA A 153 19.11 -24.45 23.13
CA ALA A 153 19.93 -25.59 22.70
C ALA A 153 20.95 -25.20 21.61
N ASP A 154 22.07 -25.93 21.58
CA ASP A 154 22.96 -25.98 20.42
C ASP A 154 22.44 -26.99 19.38
N ILE A 155 22.63 -26.66 18.10
CA ILE A 155 22.26 -27.47 16.93
C ILE A 155 23.54 -27.74 16.13
N PRO A 156 24.25 -28.84 16.41
CA PRO A 156 25.45 -29.20 15.65
C PRO A 156 25.10 -29.67 14.22
N THR A 157 26.05 -29.64 13.29
CA THR A 157 25.82 -30.08 11.88
C THR A 157 25.31 -31.53 11.75
N ALA A 158 25.65 -32.38 12.73
CA ALA A 158 25.14 -33.75 12.81
C ALA A 158 24.05 -33.87 13.89
N ALA A 159 23.24 -34.92 13.82
CA ALA A 159 22.26 -35.24 14.86
C ALA A 159 22.90 -35.24 16.25
N GLY A 160 22.36 -34.44 17.17
CA GLY A 160 22.94 -34.20 18.49
C GLY A 160 22.51 -32.86 19.08
N GLY A 161 23.28 -32.34 20.04
CA GLY A 161 22.99 -31.09 20.76
C GLY A 161 22.43 -31.32 22.15
N THR A 162 22.44 -30.28 22.98
CA THR A 162 21.99 -30.32 24.37
C THR A 162 21.03 -29.19 24.69
N LYS A 163 19.81 -29.52 25.12
CA LYS A 163 18.89 -28.52 25.66
C LYS A 163 19.28 -28.14 27.07
N VAL A 164 19.20 -26.86 27.37
CA VAL A 164 19.29 -26.27 28.70
C VAL A 164 18.00 -25.53 29.02
N TYR A 165 17.35 -25.90 30.13
CA TYR A 165 16.30 -25.08 30.71
C TYR A 165 16.92 -23.83 31.37
N LEU A 166 16.61 -22.66 30.82
CA LEU A 166 17.17 -21.40 31.27
C LEU A 166 16.49 -20.94 32.56
N GLY A 167 15.17 -21.10 32.66
CA GLY A 167 14.42 -20.74 33.85
C GLY A 167 13.09 -20.09 33.53
N THR A 168 12.57 -19.38 34.53
CA THR A 168 11.25 -18.73 34.48
C THR A 168 11.28 -17.32 35.08
N THR A 169 10.38 -16.47 34.60
CA THR A 169 10.10 -15.13 35.12
C THR A 169 8.62 -14.75 34.91
N GLY A 170 8.16 -13.65 35.50
CA GLY A 170 6.83 -13.08 35.26
C GLY A 170 6.78 -12.12 34.07
N ALA A 171 5.56 -11.73 33.68
CA ALA A 171 5.34 -10.70 32.67
C ALA A 171 5.91 -9.33 33.08
N ALA A 172 6.41 -8.56 32.11
CA ALA A 172 7.04 -7.25 32.27
C ALA A 172 8.04 -7.16 33.46
N SER A 173 8.74 -8.27 33.71
CA SER A 173 9.87 -8.33 34.64
C SER A 173 11.13 -7.72 34.02
N ASP A 174 12.22 -7.63 34.79
CA ASP A 174 13.56 -7.28 34.29
C ASP A 174 14.21 -8.42 33.44
N GLY A 175 13.46 -9.45 33.08
CA GLY A 175 13.91 -10.59 32.30
C GLY A 175 14.92 -11.52 33.00
N VAL A 176 15.22 -11.32 34.28
CA VAL A 176 16.12 -12.22 35.03
C VAL A 176 15.41 -13.53 35.32
N LEU A 177 15.95 -14.63 34.79
CA LEU A 177 15.38 -15.96 34.94
C LEU A 177 15.79 -16.63 36.26
N SER A 178 14.86 -17.40 36.84
CA SER A 178 15.07 -18.20 38.04
C SER A 178 14.70 -19.68 37.82
N GLY A 179 15.17 -20.58 38.69
CA GLY A 179 14.78 -22.00 38.66
C GLY A 179 15.45 -22.87 37.58
N GLY A 180 16.14 -22.29 36.60
CA GLY A 180 16.97 -22.99 35.62
C GLY A 180 18.47 -22.80 35.85
N THR A 181 19.30 -23.26 34.91
CA THR A 181 20.78 -23.18 35.04
C THR A 181 21.39 -21.96 34.34
N ASN A 182 20.72 -21.44 33.30
CA ASN A 182 21.06 -20.24 32.51
C ASN A 182 22.56 -19.88 32.46
N PRO A 183 23.44 -20.78 31.97
CA PRO A 183 24.89 -20.57 32.02
C PRO A 183 25.35 -19.35 31.20
N GLY A 184 24.53 -18.94 30.24
CA GLY A 184 24.76 -17.80 29.36
C GLY A 184 24.23 -16.46 29.88
N ASN A 185 23.54 -16.42 31.03
CA ASN A 185 22.83 -15.24 31.53
C ASN A 185 21.90 -14.60 30.48
N ILE A 186 21.21 -15.42 29.68
CA ILE A 186 20.16 -14.95 28.76
C ILE A 186 19.03 -14.37 29.60
N ARG A 187 18.52 -13.20 29.21
CA ARG A 187 17.34 -12.58 29.84
C ARG A 187 16.20 -12.59 28.85
N VAL A 188 14.98 -12.82 29.34
CA VAL A 188 13.76 -12.72 28.52
C VAL A 188 12.57 -12.36 29.39
N THR A 189 11.69 -11.52 28.86
CA THR A 189 10.41 -11.18 29.46
C THR A 189 9.36 -10.99 28.35
N ILE A 190 8.11 -10.78 28.73
CA ILE A 190 7.02 -10.47 27.81
C ILE A 190 6.11 -9.40 28.40
N ASN A 191 5.76 -8.40 27.60
CA ASN A 191 4.62 -7.53 27.88
C ASN A 191 3.46 -7.95 26.97
N ASN A 192 2.56 -8.78 27.50
CA ASN A 192 1.53 -9.47 26.73
C ASN A 192 0.24 -8.65 26.56
N SER A 193 0.35 -7.30 26.55
CA SER A 193 -0.77 -6.38 26.55
C SER A 193 -1.16 -5.83 25.17
N ASN A 194 -0.61 -6.37 24.08
CA ASN A 194 -0.96 -5.85 22.75
C ASN A 194 -2.42 -6.19 22.42
N THR A 195 -3.14 -5.23 21.84
CA THR A 195 -4.51 -5.44 21.29
C THR A 195 -4.66 -4.93 19.87
N GLY A 196 -3.56 -4.49 19.25
CA GLY A 196 -3.51 -4.02 17.87
C GLY A 196 -2.65 -4.97 17.03
N GLY A 197 -2.08 -4.46 15.95
CA GLY A 197 -1.24 -5.28 15.08
C GLY A 197 -2.05 -6.09 14.06
N VAL A 198 -1.61 -7.31 13.78
CA VAL A 198 -2.22 -8.15 12.75
C VAL A 198 -3.62 -8.65 13.11
N ALA A 199 -4.53 -8.65 12.15
CA ALA A 199 -5.88 -9.16 12.30
C ALA A 199 -5.91 -10.69 12.40
N GLY A 200 -6.99 -11.24 12.97
CA GLY A 200 -7.22 -12.69 12.97
C GLY A 200 -7.65 -13.21 11.59
N GLY A 201 -7.08 -14.32 11.15
CA GLY A 201 -7.36 -14.91 9.85
C GLY A 201 -6.22 -15.75 9.29
N SER A 202 -6.26 -15.98 7.98
CA SER A 202 -5.27 -16.79 7.26
C SER A 202 -4.81 -16.15 5.96
N GLY A 203 -5.12 -14.87 5.74
CA GLY A 203 -4.73 -14.10 4.57
C GLY A 203 -3.69 -13.03 4.90
N LEU A 204 -3.39 -12.18 3.92
CA LEU A 204 -2.51 -11.02 4.14
C LEU A 204 -3.18 -9.96 5.03
N ASP A 205 -2.39 -9.32 5.87
CA ASP A 205 -2.74 -8.11 6.59
C ASP A 205 -2.04 -6.90 5.97
N LEU A 206 -2.84 -6.06 5.29
CA LEU A 206 -2.38 -4.85 4.61
C LEU A 206 -2.70 -3.57 5.40
N SER A 207 -3.09 -3.69 6.68
CA SER A 207 -3.45 -2.54 7.51
C SER A 207 -2.26 -1.64 7.87
N GLY A 208 -1.04 -2.17 7.79
CA GLY A 208 0.19 -1.50 8.24
C GLY A 208 0.30 -1.35 9.76
N LEU A 209 -0.67 -1.88 10.52
CA LEU A 209 -0.74 -1.69 11.98
C LEU A 209 0.30 -2.53 12.75
N ALA A 210 0.79 -3.62 12.18
CA ALA A 210 1.81 -4.48 12.78
C ALA A 210 3.08 -3.70 13.17
N ALA A 211 3.52 -2.75 12.33
CA ALA A 211 4.68 -1.91 12.62
C ALA A 211 4.48 -0.92 13.79
N THR A 212 3.24 -0.74 14.27
CA THR A 212 2.91 0.20 15.36
C THR A 212 2.90 -0.44 16.75
N VAL A 213 3.06 -1.77 16.82
CA VAL A 213 2.98 -2.52 18.07
C VAL A 213 4.28 -2.38 18.85
N ASN A 214 4.16 -1.88 20.10
CA ASN A 214 5.29 -1.55 20.97
C ASN A 214 5.40 -2.44 22.22
N THR A 215 4.63 -3.52 22.29
CA THR A 215 4.71 -4.50 23.39
C THR A 215 4.88 -5.90 22.81
N GLY A 216 5.64 -6.75 23.49
CA GLY A 216 5.88 -8.11 23.03
C GLY A 216 6.93 -8.86 23.85
N ILE A 217 7.63 -9.77 23.19
CA ILE A 217 8.70 -10.59 23.78
C ILE A 217 10.04 -9.88 23.60
N GLU A 218 10.78 -9.71 24.68
CA GLU A 218 12.08 -9.03 24.66
C GLU A 218 13.17 -9.91 25.26
N ILE A 219 14.27 -10.08 24.53
CA ILE A 219 15.33 -11.04 24.83
C ILE A 219 16.70 -10.35 24.77
N ALA A 220 17.54 -10.57 25.77
CA ALA A 220 18.97 -10.24 25.73
C ALA A 220 19.81 -11.53 25.71
N ILE A 221 20.56 -11.73 24.63
CA ILE A 221 21.35 -12.93 24.35
C ILE A 221 22.82 -12.51 24.19
N PRO A 222 23.73 -12.91 25.09
CA PRO A 222 25.15 -12.65 24.87
C PRO A 222 25.65 -13.36 23.61
N LEU A 223 26.31 -12.64 22.71
CA LEU A 223 26.78 -13.18 21.41
C LEU A 223 27.70 -14.40 21.59
N SER A 224 28.38 -14.50 22.73
CA SER A 224 29.22 -15.66 23.08
C SER A 224 28.46 -16.97 23.21
N VAL A 225 27.15 -16.93 23.46
CA VAL A 225 26.31 -18.14 23.58
C VAL A 225 25.78 -18.64 22.23
N ILE A 226 25.79 -17.77 21.22
CA ILE A 226 25.40 -18.06 19.84
C ILE A 226 26.62 -18.00 18.89
N GLY A 227 27.77 -18.47 19.37
CA GLY A 227 28.95 -18.69 18.52
C GLY A 227 29.82 -17.48 18.18
N ASN A 228 29.49 -16.28 18.67
CA ASN A 228 30.13 -15.01 18.28
C ASN A 228 30.06 -14.79 16.76
N PRO A 229 28.87 -14.45 16.22
CA PRO A 229 28.67 -14.29 14.78
C PRO A 229 29.60 -13.27 14.12
N GLY A 230 29.72 -13.36 12.80
CA GLY A 230 30.40 -12.38 11.95
C GLY A 230 29.58 -11.10 11.75
N ALA A 231 29.90 -10.28 10.75
CA ALA A 231 29.33 -8.94 10.55
C ALA A 231 27.79 -8.89 10.54
N SER A 232 27.13 -9.95 10.07
CA SER A 232 25.69 -10.17 10.15
C SER A 232 25.38 -11.66 10.31
N PHE A 233 24.16 -11.98 10.72
CA PHE A 233 23.67 -13.35 10.92
C PHE A 233 22.15 -13.40 10.70
N LYS A 234 21.58 -14.61 10.52
CA LYS A 234 20.16 -14.78 10.20
C LYS A 234 19.37 -15.33 11.39
N VAL A 235 18.10 -14.93 11.48
CA VAL A 235 17.17 -15.36 12.51
C VAL A 235 15.85 -15.76 11.87
N SER A 236 15.34 -16.95 12.21
CA SER A 236 13.98 -17.38 11.88
C SER A 236 13.17 -17.48 13.17
N ALA A 237 12.00 -16.84 13.21
CA ALA A 237 11.17 -16.78 14.40
C ALA A 237 9.70 -17.04 14.07
N PHE A 238 9.06 -17.96 14.80
CA PHE A 238 7.68 -18.34 14.54
C PHE A 238 6.95 -18.90 15.77
N VAL A 239 5.61 -18.96 15.70
CA VAL A 239 4.78 -19.53 16.75
C VAL A 239 4.48 -21.01 16.48
N ASN A 240 4.55 -21.82 17.53
CA ASN A 240 4.19 -23.25 17.51
C ASN A 240 3.21 -23.57 18.65
N GLY A 241 2.43 -24.63 18.48
CA GLY A 241 1.51 -25.15 19.48
C GLY A 241 2.23 -25.64 20.75
N ALA A 242 1.47 -25.78 21.83
CA ALA A 242 2.03 -26.12 23.14
C ALA A 242 2.83 -27.43 23.21
N GLY A 243 2.57 -28.36 22.30
CA GLY A 243 3.28 -29.64 22.18
C GLY A 243 4.44 -29.64 21.17
N HIS A 244 4.84 -28.49 20.62
CA HIS A 244 5.73 -28.39 19.46
C HIS A 244 5.23 -29.23 18.26
N ASP A 245 3.91 -29.30 18.07
CA ASP A 245 3.25 -30.24 17.15
C ASP A 245 2.37 -29.54 16.11
N PHE A 246 2.34 -28.21 16.09
CA PHE A 246 1.52 -27.45 15.16
C PHE A 246 2.09 -26.05 14.91
N VAL A 247 2.79 -25.85 13.80
CA VAL A 247 3.34 -24.56 13.39
C VAL A 247 2.19 -23.63 12.96
N SER A 248 2.14 -22.47 13.58
CA SER A 248 1.21 -21.39 13.23
C SER A 248 1.61 -20.73 11.92
N ASN A 249 0.70 -19.97 11.35
CA ASN A 249 1.00 -19.08 10.23
C ASN A 249 1.70 -17.77 10.67
N GLN A 250 2.10 -17.67 11.93
CA GLN A 250 2.83 -16.54 12.49
C GLN A 250 4.33 -16.80 12.42
N VAL A 251 4.94 -16.40 11.29
CA VAL A 251 6.38 -16.51 10.99
C VAL A 251 6.92 -15.14 10.58
N LEU A 252 8.02 -14.68 11.20
CA LEU A 252 8.66 -13.40 10.87
C LEU A 252 9.66 -13.60 9.72
N GLY A 253 9.48 -12.81 8.65
CA GLY A 253 9.88 -13.15 7.28
C GLY A 253 8.67 -13.23 6.33
N SER A 254 7.45 -13.33 6.92
CA SER A 254 6.15 -13.44 6.26
C SER A 254 5.97 -14.74 5.46
N LEU A 255 4.72 -15.17 5.32
CA LEU A 255 4.33 -16.37 4.56
C LEU A 255 3.47 -16.05 3.33
N GLY A 256 3.27 -14.76 3.03
CA GLY A 256 2.49 -14.36 1.85
C GLY A 256 0.98 -14.59 1.96
N GLY A 257 0.39 -14.67 3.16
CA GLY A 257 -1.07 -14.75 3.30
C GLY A 257 -1.63 -16.17 3.39
N ILE A 258 -0.97 -17.08 4.11
CA ILE A 258 -1.40 -18.49 4.22
C ILE A 258 -1.86 -18.87 5.64
N GLY A 259 -2.61 -19.97 5.71
CA GLY A 259 -3.08 -20.56 6.97
C GLY A 259 -1.99 -21.31 7.74
N ASN A 260 -2.36 -21.84 8.90
CA ASN A 260 -1.42 -22.55 9.78
C ASN A 260 -0.77 -23.75 9.07
N LEU A 261 0.52 -23.95 9.30
CA LEU A 261 1.34 -24.91 8.54
C LEU A 261 1.24 -26.35 9.08
N GLY A 262 0.73 -26.53 10.31
CA GLY A 262 0.46 -27.86 10.86
C GLY A 262 1.70 -28.57 11.38
N GLU A 263 1.77 -29.90 11.22
CA GLU A 263 2.83 -30.74 11.81
C GLU A 263 4.24 -30.24 11.40
N PRO A 264 5.09 -29.80 12.36
CA PRO A 264 6.36 -29.13 12.06
C PRO A 264 7.32 -29.97 11.22
N ARG A 265 7.32 -31.30 11.36
CA ARG A 265 8.19 -32.17 10.54
C ARG A 265 7.83 -32.19 9.06
N ASN A 266 6.66 -31.70 8.68
CA ASN A 266 6.23 -31.60 7.29
C ASN A 266 6.38 -30.18 6.74
N VAL A 267 6.75 -29.21 7.59
CA VAL A 267 6.96 -27.82 7.17
C VAL A 267 8.31 -27.69 6.47
N ASN A 268 8.28 -27.08 5.30
CA ASN A 268 9.45 -26.79 4.49
C ASN A 268 9.35 -25.37 3.94
N PHE A 269 10.07 -24.44 4.57
CA PHE A 269 10.13 -23.03 4.19
C PHE A 269 10.78 -22.83 2.81
N ASP A 270 11.69 -23.71 2.40
CA ASP A 270 12.33 -23.71 1.07
C ASP A 270 11.34 -23.85 -0.11
N LEU A 271 10.09 -24.21 0.16
CA LEU A 271 9.01 -24.32 -0.85
C LEU A 271 8.07 -23.12 -0.85
N LEU A 272 8.24 -22.16 0.05
CA LEU A 272 7.39 -20.97 0.15
C LEU A 272 8.09 -19.78 -0.51
N GLY A 273 7.29 -18.84 -1.02
CA GLY A 273 7.83 -17.63 -1.64
C GLY A 273 8.40 -16.65 -0.59
N GLY A 274 9.56 -16.08 -0.89
CA GLY A 274 10.28 -15.19 0.03
C GLY A 274 11.03 -15.95 1.13
N ASP A 275 11.82 -15.23 1.93
CA ASP A 275 12.63 -15.83 3.01
C ASP A 275 11.86 -15.82 4.35
N GLN A 276 11.70 -16.97 5.01
CA GLN A 276 11.13 -17.08 6.37
C GLN A 276 12.18 -16.83 7.47
N PHE A 277 13.15 -15.97 7.18
CA PHE A 277 14.14 -15.46 8.09
C PHE A 277 14.44 -13.98 7.82
N PHE A 278 15.02 -13.29 8.79
CA PHE A 278 15.53 -11.94 8.63
C PHE A 278 17.01 -11.85 9.05
N THR A 279 17.70 -10.81 8.59
CA THR A 279 19.14 -10.62 8.83
C THR A 279 19.38 -9.56 9.91
N VAL A 280 20.20 -9.88 10.91
CA VAL A 280 20.66 -8.97 11.96
C VAL A 280 22.10 -8.55 11.69
N ASN A 281 22.38 -7.25 11.78
CA ASN A 281 23.73 -6.69 11.63
C ASN A 281 24.38 -6.44 13.00
N LEU A 282 25.67 -6.76 13.15
CA LEU A 282 26.41 -6.53 14.42
C LEU A 282 26.74 -5.08 14.68
N VAL A 283 26.79 -4.26 13.64
CA VAL A 283 26.94 -2.81 13.78
C VAL A 283 25.56 -2.23 13.58
N THR A 284 24.85 -2.01 14.69
CA THR A 284 23.64 -1.18 14.67
C THR A 284 24.07 0.27 14.84
N PRO A 285 23.91 1.14 13.81
CA PRO A 285 24.18 2.55 13.99
C PRO A 285 23.29 3.08 15.12
N PRO A 286 23.79 3.98 15.99
CA PRO A 286 22.96 4.54 17.03
C PRO A 286 21.83 5.35 16.39
N CYS A 287 20.60 4.92 16.62
CA CYS A 287 19.41 5.60 16.11
C CYS A 287 18.94 6.69 17.07
N GLY A 288 18.14 7.61 16.56
CA GLY A 288 17.53 8.68 17.32
C GLY A 288 16.32 9.22 16.59
N ALA A 289 15.57 10.08 17.27
CA ALA A 289 14.45 10.78 16.67
C ALA A 289 14.95 11.67 15.53
N CYS A 290 14.39 11.48 14.35
CA CYS A 290 14.57 12.33 13.19
C CYS A 290 13.32 13.15 12.96
N CYS A 291 13.49 14.46 12.93
CA CYS A 291 12.41 15.41 12.79
C CYS A 291 12.34 15.99 11.40
N ILE A 292 11.31 15.62 10.66
CA ILE A 292 10.97 16.21 9.36
C ILE A 292 9.67 16.97 9.55
N GLY A 293 9.78 18.29 9.76
CA GLY A 293 8.64 19.09 10.22
C GLY A 293 8.19 18.63 11.62
N THR A 294 6.89 18.35 11.78
CA THR A 294 6.30 17.84 13.03
C THR A 294 6.32 16.32 13.15
N SER A 295 6.75 15.62 12.08
CA SER A 295 6.79 14.16 12.04
C SER A 295 8.09 13.65 12.64
N CYS A 296 7.98 12.68 13.56
CA CYS A 296 9.11 11.97 14.13
C CYS A 296 9.20 10.56 13.59
N SER A 297 10.38 10.15 13.16
CA SER A 297 10.73 8.76 12.91
C SER A 297 12.01 8.38 13.66
N LEU A 298 12.12 7.13 14.10
CA LEU A 298 13.39 6.61 14.61
C LEU A 298 14.22 6.14 13.42
N THR A 299 15.38 6.76 13.21
CA THR A 299 16.30 6.39 12.13
C THR A 299 17.74 6.69 12.53
N THR A 300 18.69 6.36 11.68
CA THR A 300 20.11 6.69 11.88
C THR A 300 20.35 8.18 11.58
N GLU A 301 21.46 8.74 12.08
CA GLU A 301 21.84 10.12 11.72
C GLU A 301 22.03 10.28 10.19
N ALA A 302 22.56 9.27 9.53
CA ALA A 302 22.82 9.28 8.09
C ALA A 302 21.53 9.25 7.26
N ASP A 303 20.52 8.53 7.73
CA ASP A 303 19.24 8.33 7.05
C ASP A 303 18.20 9.38 7.46
N CYS A 304 18.56 10.30 8.36
CA CYS A 304 17.67 11.36 8.77
C CYS A 304 17.58 12.46 7.71
N GLY A 305 16.50 12.46 6.93
CA GLY A 305 16.16 13.53 5.98
C GLY A 305 15.75 14.87 6.62
N GLY A 306 15.94 15.03 7.93
CA GLY A 306 15.52 16.17 8.73
C GLY A 306 16.50 16.52 9.84
N THR A 307 16.00 17.00 10.98
CA THR A 307 16.83 17.31 12.15
C THR A 307 16.92 16.10 13.07
N PHE A 308 18.11 15.50 13.13
CA PHE A 308 18.41 14.41 14.06
C PHE A 308 18.54 14.96 15.49
N GLN A 309 17.73 14.46 16.41
CA GLN A 309 17.69 14.91 17.81
C GLN A 309 18.82 14.33 18.67
N GLY A 310 19.68 13.50 18.07
CA GLY A 310 20.81 12.84 18.70
C GLY A 310 20.53 11.36 18.95
N ALA A 311 21.61 10.59 19.06
CA ALA A 311 21.55 9.17 19.37
C ALA A 311 20.74 8.89 20.66
N ASN A 312 19.96 7.82 20.63
CA ASN A 312 19.15 7.30 21.73
C ASN A 312 18.01 8.23 22.18
N THR A 313 17.54 9.12 21.30
CA THR A 313 16.34 9.93 21.53
C THR A 313 15.10 9.23 20.95
N GLY A 314 14.01 9.20 21.72
CA GLY A 314 12.74 8.56 21.33
C GLY A 314 11.77 9.51 20.61
N CYS A 315 10.77 8.96 19.91
CA CYS A 315 9.66 9.73 19.32
C CYS A 315 8.46 9.94 20.27
N ALA A 316 8.61 9.59 21.55
CA ALA A 316 7.56 9.74 22.55
C ALA A 316 8.16 10.30 23.87
N PRO A 317 7.69 11.47 24.35
CA PRO A 317 6.83 12.42 23.63
C PRO A 317 7.52 12.89 22.33
N ASN A 318 6.74 13.19 21.29
CA ASN A 318 7.28 13.53 19.97
C ASN A 318 8.20 14.77 20.09
N PRO A 319 9.53 14.63 19.88
CA PRO A 319 10.47 15.75 20.00
C PRO A 319 10.45 16.69 18.79
N CYS A 320 9.74 16.31 17.73
CA CYS A 320 9.59 17.06 16.49
C CYS A 320 8.42 18.04 16.56
N VAL A 321 7.60 17.94 17.61
CA VAL A 321 6.78 19.05 18.04
C VAL A 321 7.55 19.79 19.12
N GLU A 322 7.69 21.10 18.98
CA GLU A 322 8.25 21.90 20.07
C GLU A 322 7.40 21.65 21.33
N ALA A 323 8.04 21.44 22.48
CA ALA A 323 7.33 21.29 23.74
C ALA A 323 6.31 22.43 23.87
N PRO A 324 5.04 22.14 24.20
CA PRO A 324 4.03 23.18 24.24
C PRO A 324 4.51 24.29 25.16
N THR A 325 4.60 25.48 24.59
CA THR A 325 5.06 26.66 25.32
C THR A 325 3.84 27.44 25.79
N GLY A 326 3.94 27.94 27.01
CA GLY A 326 2.90 28.70 27.68
C GLY A 326 3.40 30.05 28.16
N ALA A 327 2.48 30.93 28.52
CA ALA A 327 2.76 32.20 29.13
C ALA A 327 3.33 31.97 30.54
N CYS A 328 4.56 32.41 30.74
CA CYS A 328 5.21 32.45 32.03
C CYS A 328 5.16 33.88 32.60
N CYS A 329 4.46 34.06 33.71
CA CYS A 329 4.33 35.36 34.38
C CYS A 329 5.32 35.49 35.54
N VAL A 330 6.32 36.36 35.36
CA VAL A 330 7.22 36.79 36.44
C VAL A 330 6.87 38.25 36.78
N GLY A 331 6.02 38.44 37.78
CA GLY A 331 5.47 39.77 38.11
C GLY A 331 4.47 40.26 37.06
N THR A 332 4.74 41.39 36.41
CA THR A 332 3.93 41.91 35.27
C THR A 332 4.51 41.55 33.90
N SER A 333 5.69 40.93 33.87
CA SER A 333 6.38 40.55 32.64
C SER A 333 5.99 39.15 32.23
N CYS A 334 5.59 39.01 30.97
CA CYS A 334 5.25 37.73 30.37
C CYS A 334 6.34 37.30 29.39
N SER A 335 6.75 36.04 29.45
CA SER A 335 7.55 35.39 28.40
C SER A 335 6.94 34.04 28.04
N ILE A 336 7.00 33.66 26.76
CA ILE A 336 6.65 32.31 26.32
C ILE A 336 7.81 31.39 26.70
N GLN A 337 7.53 30.40 27.53
CA GLN A 337 8.49 29.39 27.97
C GLN A 337 7.78 28.04 28.05
N ASN A 338 8.51 26.94 28.05
CA ASN A 338 7.93 25.69 28.53
C ASN A 338 7.79 25.75 30.08
N GLU A 339 6.99 24.85 30.64
CA GLU A 339 6.71 24.82 32.09
C GLU A 339 7.99 24.71 32.96
N ALA A 340 8.95 23.88 32.54
CA ALA A 340 10.18 23.64 33.31
C ALA A 340 11.05 24.91 33.40
N ASP A 341 11.21 25.62 32.29
CA ASP A 341 11.96 26.87 32.21
C ASP A 341 11.24 28.01 32.95
N CYS A 342 9.89 28.04 32.92
CA CYS A 342 9.11 29.02 33.68
C CYS A 342 9.28 28.87 35.19
N ASN A 343 9.24 27.62 35.68
CA ASN A 343 9.44 27.29 37.08
C ASN A 343 10.87 27.60 37.54
N PHE A 344 11.87 27.40 36.68
CA PHE A 344 13.26 27.75 36.96
C PHE A 344 13.48 29.27 37.11
N LEU A 345 12.66 30.08 36.43
CA LEU A 345 12.65 31.54 36.53
C LEU A 345 11.83 32.09 37.71
N PHE A 346 11.27 31.22 38.57
CA PHE A 346 10.33 31.57 39.65
C PHE A 346 9.05 32.28 39.16
N GLY A 347 8.59 31.98 37.94
CA GLY A 347 7.35 32.50 37.38
C GLY A 347 6.13 31.62 37.66
N GLU A 348 4.94 32.16 37.42
CA GLU A 348 3.69 31.40 37.41
C GLU A 348 3.38 30.99 35.96
N TYR A 349 3.38 29.67 35.71
CA TYR A 349 3.07 29.10 34.40
C TYR A 349 1.54 29.01 34.23
N LEU A 350 1.01 29.62 33.16
CA LEU A 350 -0.44 29.74 32.95
C LEU A 350 -1.06 28.58 32.15
N GLY A 351 -0.28 27.52 31.88
CA GLY A 351 -0.69 26.32 31.14
C GLY A 351 -0.21 26.32 29.69
N ASP A 352 -0.30 25.15 29.07
CA ASP A 352 0.14 24.92 27.69
C ASP A 352 -0.67 25.73 26.67
N ASP A 353 -0.03 26.19 25.60
CA ASP A 353 -0.55 27.08 24.55
C ASP A 353 -1.10 28.43 25.05
N SER A 354 -1.02 28.72 26.35
CA SER A 354 -1.29 30.05 26.87
C SER A 354 -0.27 31.02 26.28
N THR A 355 -0.72 32.18 25.83
CA THR A 355 0.18 33.11 25.15
C THR A 355 0.41 34.36 25.98
N CYS A 356 1.56 35.01 25.79
CA CYS A 356 1.77 36.36 26.31
C CYS A 356 0.96 37.41 25.55
N ALA A 357 0.21 37.00 24.53
CA ALA A 357 -0.72 37.88 23.85
C ALA A 357 -1.84 38.27 24.82
N GLY A 358 -2.26 39.52 24.75
CA GLY A 358 -3.22 40.07 25.70
C GLY A 358 -2.65 40.32 27.09
N SER A 359 -1.31 40.29 27.27
CA SER A 359 -0.64 40.65 28.52
C SER A 359 -1.26 40.00 29.76
N PRO A 360 -1.27 38.66 29.86
CA PRO A 360 -1.98 37.90 30.89
C PRO A 360 -1.54 38.20 32.33
N CYS A 361 -0.34 38.77 32.48
CA CYS A 361 0.18 39.22 33.76
C CYS A 361 -0.35 40.62 34.17
N LEU A 362 -1.18 41.27 33.34
CA LEU A 362 -1.82 42.58 33.57
C LEU A 362 -3.31 42.41 33.97
N THR A 363 -3.92 43.47 34.48
CA THR A 363 -5.37 43.56 34.83
C THR A 363 -6.17 44.28 33.73
N GLY A 364 -7.47 44.01 33.59
CA GLY A 364 -8.37 44.65 32.63
C GLY A 364 -9.87 44.55 32.97
N GLY A 365 -10.74 44.98 32.06
CA GLY A 365 -12.18 45.22 32.29
C GLY A 365 -12.98 43.95 32.59
N CYS A 366 -14.10 44.04 33.31
CA CYS A 366 -14.88 42.93 33.85
C CYS A 366 -16.36 43.36 33.89
N CYS A 367 -17.16 42.90 32.93
CA CYS A 367 -18.58 43.21 32.81
C CYS A 367 -19.42 42.37 33.78
N VAL A 368 -20.03 43.03 34.76
CA VAL A 368 -21.06 42.45 35.63
C VAL A 368 -22.40 43.08 35.23
N GLY A 369 -23.20 42.35 34.47
CA GLY A 369 -24.40 42.90 33.83
C GLY A 369 -24.05 43.83 32.66
N THR A 370 -24.48 45.10 32.71
CA THR A 370 -24.13 46.11 31.68
C THR A 370 -23.01 47.07 32.12
N SER A 371 -22.38 46.81 33.28
CA SER A 371 -21.39 47.69 33.91
C SER A 371 -20.04 46.98 33.99
N CYS A 372 -18.94 47.71 33.79
CA CYS A 372 -17.58 47.16 33.76
C CYS A 372 -16.73 47.58 35.00
N LEU A 373 -15.89 46.68 35.53
CA LEU A 373 -14.87 46.86 36.59
C LEU A 373 -13.47 46.44 36.12
N THR A 374 -12.34 46.90 36.68
CA THR A 374 -10.99 46.44 36.24
C THR A 374 -10.36 45.46 37.24
N LEU A 375 -10.21 44.18 36.87
CA LEU A 375 -9.72 43.06 37.72
C LEU A 375 -8.64 42.23 36.98
N ARG A 376 -8.14 41.11 37.54
CA ARG A 376 -7.51 40.04 36.73
C ARG A 376 -8.60 39.06 36.29
N GLU A 377 -8.36 38.34 35.21
CA GLU A 377 -9.31 37.39 34.62
C GLU A 377 -9.89 36.40 35.64
N ALA A 378 -9.02 35.65 36.32
CA ALA A 378 -9.43 34.70 37.34
C ALA A 378 -10.21 35.33 38.52
N GLN A 379 -10.00 36.62 38.79
CA GLN A 379 -10.72 37.36 39.84
C GLN A 379 -12.08 37.90 39.37
N CYS A 380 -12.26 38.11 38.05
CA CYS A 380 -13.52 38.48 37.45
C CYS A 380 -14.48 37.28 37.39
N ASP A 381 -13.95 36.11 37.03
CA ASP A 381 -14.70 34.85 37.02
C ASP A 381 -15.24 34.48 38.42
N ALA A 382 -14.43 34.72 39.45
CA ALA A 382 -14.82 34.52 40.85
C ALA A 382 -15.99 35.42 41.30
N GLN A 383 -16.28 36.51 40.59
CA GLN A 383 -17.42 37.39 40.84
C GLN A 383 -18.60 37.11 39.90
N SER A 384 -18.54 36.04 39.11
CA SER A 384 -19.52 35.72 38.05
C SER A 384 -19.71 36.84 37.03
N GLY A 385 -18.67 37.67 36.86
CA GLY A 385 -18.59 38.68 35.81
C GLY A 385 -17.99 38.09 34.52
N VAL A 386 -18.14 38.80 33.41
CA VAL A 386 -17.52 38.45 32.13
C VAL A 386 -16.28 39.32 31.96
N TYR A 387 -15.09 38.72 32.05
CA TYR A 387 -13.84 39.43 31.89
C TYR A 387 -13.60 39.84 30.42
N LEU A 388 -13.07 41.03 30.21
CA LEU A 388 -12.99 41.72 28.91
C LEU A 388 -11.55 41.80 28.38
N GLY A 389 -10.65 40.97 28.92
CA GLY A 389 -9.23 40.92 28.59
C GLY A 389 -8.36 41.83 29.45
N ASN A 390 -7.04 41.74 29.34
CA ASN A 390 -6.11 42.55 30.14
C ASN A 390 -5.68 43.83 29.43
N GLY A 391 -5.45 44.90 30.21
CA GLY A 391 -5.16 46.24 29.68
C GLY A 391 -6.38 46.98 29.14
N THR A 392 -7.54 46.32 29.00
CA THR A 392 -8.81 47.00 28.72
C THR A 392 -9.25 47.74 29.98
N ASP A 393 -9.52 49.02 29.84
CA ASP A 393 -10.21 49.77 30.88
C ASP A 393 -11.72 49.69 30.64
N CYS A 394 -12.50 50.22 31.58
CA CYS A 394 -13.95 50.28 31.42
C CYS A 394 -14.42 51.47 30.58
N GLY A 395 -13.55 52.00 29.71
CA GLY A 395 -13.86 53.01 28.71
C GLY A 395 -14.46 52.38 27.45
N GLY A 396 -15.49 53.02 26.89
CA GLY A 396 -16.10 52.60 25.61
C GLY A 396 -17.33 51.70 25.68
N SER A 397 -17.89 51.44 26.87
CA SER A 397 -19.10 50.61 27.08
C SER A 397 -19.05 49.18 26.47
N PRO A 398 -18.02 48.38 26.79
CA PRO A 398 -17.82 47.02 26.24
C PRO A 398 -18.86 45.96 26.66
N CYS A 399 -19.92 46.33 27.38
CA CYS A 399 -21.03 45.43 27.71
C CYS A 399 -22.22 45.57 26.71
N ALA A 400 -21.93 45.91 25.44
CA ALA A 400 -22.88 46.22 24.35
C ALA A 400 -23.40 44.97 23.57
N THR A 401 -24.29 45.16 22.58
CA THR A 401 -25.03 44.11 21.82
C THR A 401 -24.76 44.20 20.30
N GLY A 402 -25.04 43.15 19.53
CA GLY A 402 -24.81 43.01 18.08
C GLY A 402 -25.55 41.82 17.44
N ALA A 403 -25.43 41.62 16.14
CA ALA A 403 -26.25 40.68 15.37
C ALA A 403 -25.95 39.20 15.68
N CYS A 404 -27.00 38.40 15.71
CA CYS A 404 -27.01 37.02 16.17
C CYS A 404 -27.99 36.18 15.34
N CYS A 405 -27.50 35.13 14.69
CA CYS A 405 -28.33 34.23 13.89
C CYS A 405 -28.75 33.00 14.69
N VAL A 406 -30.04 32.86 15.00
CA VAL A 406 -30.63 31.66 15.62
C VAL A 406 -31.50 30.96 14.57
N GLY A 407 -31.07 29.78 14.11
CA GLY A 407 -31.65 29.15 12.93
C GLY A 407 -31.46 30.03 11.69
N THR A 408 -32.53 30.31 10.93
CA THR A 408 -32.50 31.22 9.78
C THR A 408 -32.86 32.68 10.13
N SER A 409 -33.11 32.97 11.41
CA SER A 409 -33.55 34.30 11.87
C SER A 409 -32.39 35.06 12.53
N CYS A 410 -32.33 36.37 12.27
CA CYS A 410 -31.33 37.24 12.87
C CYS A 410 -31.94 38.16 13.94
N GLN A 411 -31.26 38.31 15.09
CA GLN A 411 -31.61 39.23 16.17
C GLN A 411 -30.36 39.97 16.69
N GLU A 412 -30.48 41.17 17.25
CA GLU A 412 -29.34 41.89 17.86
C GLU A 412 -29.36 41.74 19.39
N VAL A 413 -28.44 40.96 19.96
CA VAL A 413 -28.37 40.60 21.39
C VAL A 413 -26.93 40.72 21.90
N ARG A 414 -26.59 40.37 23.14
CA ARG A 414 -25.15 40.35 23.54
C ARG A 414 -24.51 39.07 23.00
N LEU A 415 -23.19 39.08 22.77
CA LEU A 415 -22.45 37.87 22.39
C LEU A 415 -22.83 36.67 23.27
N ALA A 416 -22.87 36.88 24.59
CA ALA A 416 -23.25 35.84 25.55
C ALA A 416 -24.71 35.36 25.39
N THR A 417 -25.64 36.26 25.13
CA THR A 417 -27.06 35.91 24.90
C THR A 417 -27.24 35.18 23.57
N CYS A 418 -26.50 35.60 22.54
CA CYS A 418 -26.50 34.93 21.25
C CYS A 418 -26.05 33.47 21.38
N ASN A 419 -24.95 33.25 22.10
CA ASN A 419 -24.43 31.91 22.36
C ASN A 419 -25.43 31.07 23.18
N THR A 420 -26.17 31.69 24.11
CA THR A 420 -27.17 31.00 24.96
C THR A 420 -28.41 30.57 24.17
N ASP A 421 -28.85 31.39 23.23
CA ASP A 421 -29.98 31.08 22.34
C ASP A 421 -29.59 30.07 21.23
N GLY A 422 -28.36 29.53 21.27
CA GLY A 422 -27.82 28.62 20.27
C GLY A 422 -27.54 29.30 18.92
N GLY A 423 -27.36 30.62 18.93
CA GLY A 423 -27.15 31.43 17.75
C GLY A 423 -25.68 31.76 17.47
N LEU A 424 -25.39 32.11 16.23
CA LEU A 424 -24.07 32.55 15.77
C LEU A 424 -23.97 34.08 15.84
N TYR A 425 -23.06 34.62 16.66
CA TYR A 425 -22.90 36.06 16.87
C TYR A 425 -21.90 36.69 15.90
N PHE A 426 -22.21 37.87 15.38
CA PHE A 426 -21.46 38.53 14.31
C PHE A 426 -20.60 39.73 14.79
N GLY A 427 -20.60 40.00 16.10
CA GLY A 427 -19.76 41.03 16.73
C GLY A 427 -20.55 42.21 17.26
N ASP A 428 -19.97 42.99 18.17
CA ASP A 428 -20.68 44.07 18.87
C ASP A 428 -21.01 45.26 17.95
N ASN A 429 -22.20 45.82 18.12
CA ASN A 429 -22.81 46.88 17.30
C ASN A 429 -23.01 46.52 15.82
N THR A 430 -22.89 45.24 15.45
CA THR A 430 -23.29 44.77 14.12
C THR A 430 -24.81 44.63 14.03
N THR A 431 -25.37 44.86 12.84
CA THR A 431 -26.81 44.80 12.60
C THR A 431 -27.20 43.67 11.67
N CYS A 432 -28.40 43.13 11.82
CA CYS A 432 -28.86 42.01 11.02
C CYS A 432 -29.04 42.34 9.52
N GLY A 433 -28.22 41.74 8.64
CA GLY A 433 -28.25 41.91 7.19
C GLY A 433 -29.05 40.84 6.43
N ALA A 434 -29.43 41.13 5.17
CA ALA A 434 -30.20 40.21 4.33
C ALA A 434 -29.37 38.97 3.91
N GLY A 435 -29.90 37.77 4.15
CA GLY A 435 -29.26 36.49 3.81
C GLY A 435 -28.17 36.01 4.78
N GLN A 436 -27.86 36.80 5.82
CA GLN A 436 -26.77 36.55 6.77
C GLN A 436 -26.93 35.26 7.59
N CYS A 437 -28.16 34.79 7.80
CA CYS A 437 -28.46 33.56 8.55
C CYS A 437 -28.91 32.40 7.67
N THR A 438 -28.68 32.44 6.35
CA THR A 438 -29.12 31.39 5.43
C THR A 438 -27.95 30.45 5.07
N PRO A 439 -28.03 29.13 5.36
CA PRO A 439 -26.98 28.17 5.01
C PRO A 439 -26.72 28.06 3.50
N GLY A 440 -25.50 27.67 3.14
CA GLY A 440 -25.07 27.37 1.79
C GLY A 440 -24.03 26.26 1.75
N ALA A 441 -23.71 25.76 0.56
CA ALA A 441 -22.80 24.63 0.39
C ALA A 441 -21.38 24.98 0.85
N CYS A 442 -20.80 24.05 1.61
CA CYS A 442 -19.47 24.12 2.18
C CYS A 442 -18.75 22.80 1.97
N CYS A 443 -17.51 22.87 1.49
CA CYS A 443 -16.68 21.69 1.26
C CYS A 443 -15.58 21.55 2.29
N LEU A 444 -15.50 20.36 2.91
CA LEU A 444 -14.46 19.95 3.86
C LEU A 444 -13.78 18.69 3.30
N GLY A 445 -12.66 18.86 2.60
CA GLY A 445 -12.12 17.78 1.75
C GLY A 445 -13.14 17.38 0.68
N SER A 446 -13.34 16.08 0.44
CA SER A 446 -14.31 15.52 -0.51
C SER A 446 -15.78 15.57 -0.05
N TYR A 447 -16.04 16.01 1.18
CA TYR A 447 -17.36 15.97 1.80
C TYR A 447 -18.08 17.34 1.71
N CYS A 448 -19.34 17.34 1.25
CA CYS A 448 -20.18 18.53 1.14
C CYS A 448 -21.20 18.59 2.28
N ILE A 449 -21.24 19.73 2.98
CA ILE A 449 -22.28 20.04 3.96
C ILE A 449 -22.94 21.40 3.68
N GLU A 450 -24.21 21.55 4.03
CA GLU A 450 -24.89 22.85 4.00
C GLU A 450 -24.74 23.52 5.36
N THR A 451 -23.99 24.62 5.42
CA THR A 451 -23.71 25.35 6.67
C THR A 451 -23.57 26.86 6.41
N LEU A 452 -23.50 27.67 7.47
CA LEU A 452 -23.30 29.12 7.34
C LEU A 452 -21.89 29.42 6.83
N SER A 453 -21.75 30.49 6.04
CA SER A 453 -20.48 30.84 5.38
C SER A 453 -19.30 30.96 6.34
N GLN A 454 -19.54 31.51 7.53
CA GLN A 454 -18.52 31.67 8.55
C GLN A 454 -18.14 30.36 9.26
N ILE A 455 -19.08 29.43 9.44
CA ILE A 455 -18.80 28.09 9.97
C ILE A 455 -17.95 27.31 8.97
N CYS A 456 -18.26 27.46 7.68
CA CYS A 456 -17.49 26.86 6.60
C CYS A 456 -16.02 27.29 6.64
N THR A 457 -15.77 28.61 6.68
CA THR A 457 -14.39 29.14 6.71
C THR A 457 -13.64 28.74 7.98
N ASN A 458 -14.31 28.70 9.13
CA ASN A 458 -13.69 28.34 10.41
C ASN A 458 -13.33 26.84 10.50
N GLN A 459 -14.00 25.97 9.74
CA GLN A 459 -13.66 24.55 9.62
C GLN A 459 -12.62 24.29 8.52
N GLY A 460 -12.03 25.33 7.93
CA GLY A 460 -11.06 25.23 6.83
C GLY A 460 -11.71 24.87 5.48
N GLY A 461 -13.02 25.02 5.36
CA GLY A 461 -13.79 24.66 4.16
C GLY A 461 -14.02 25.79 3.17
N THR A 462 -14.29 25.42 1.92
CA THR A 462 -14.56 26.36 0.81
C THR A 462 -16.07 26.64 0.73
N ASN A 463 -16.47 27.90 0.91
CA ASN A 463 -17.88 28.33 0.87
C ASN A 463 -18.32 28.82 -0.53
N PHE A 464 -19.54 28.48 -0.95
CA PHE A 464 -20.09 28.82 -2.27
C PHE A 464 -21.24 29.84 -2.27
N GLY A 465 -21.50 30.51 -1.14
CA GLY A 465 -22.56 31.53 -1.00
C GLY A 465 -23.88 31.01 -0.44
N SER A 466 -24.70 31.92 0.11
CA SER A 466 -25.98 31.62 0.78
C SER A 466 -27.04 31.07 -0.19
N SER A 467 -27.81 30.06 0.25
CA SER A 467 -28.87 29.36 -0.52
C SER A 467 -28.38 28.47 -1.66
N VAL A 468 -27.08 28.19 -1.72
CA VAL A 468 -26.49 27.24 -2.67
C VAL A 468 -26.47 25.85 -2.02
N THR A 469 -27.01 24.83 -2.67
CA THR A 469 -27.15 23.48 -2.08
C THR A 469 -25.99 22.56 -2.41
N CYS A 470 -25.77 21.55 -1.56
CA CYS A 470 -24.75 20.52 -1.81
C CYS A 470 -25.11 19.64 -3.01
N THR A 471 -24.11 19.27 -3.80
CA THR A 471 -24.23 18.29 -4.90
C THR A 471 -23.08 17.29 -4.83
N PRO A 472 -23.27 16.05 -5.31
CA PRO A 472 -22.24 14.99 -5.24
C PRO A 472 -20.88 15.35 -5.83
N ALA A 473 -20.82 16.30 -6.77
CA ALA A 473 -19.58 16.72 -7.44
C ALA A 473 -18.87 17.91 -6.79
N ARG A 474 -19.45 18.54 -5.76
CA ARG A 474 -19.05 19.89 -5.33
C ARG A 474 -17.74 19.94 -4.54
N CYS A 475 -17.35 18.84 -3.88
CA CYS A 475 -16.24 18.83 -2.93
C CYS A 475 -15.09 17.88 -3.28
N ASN A 476 -15.20 17.03 -4.31
CA ASN A 476 -14.07 16.19 -4.72
C ASN A 476 -12.85 17.05 -5.06
N THR A 477 -11.78 16.91 -4.28
CA THR A 477 -10.52 17.62 -4.50
C THR A 477 -9.76 17.02 -5.69
N PRO A 478 -9.00 17.82 -6.47
CA PRO A 478 -8.47 17.44 -7.78
C PRO A 478 -7.28 16.48 -7.82
N ASN A 479 -7.01 15.67 -6.79
CA ASN A 479 -5.76 14.88 -6.70
C ASN A 479 -5.86 13.39 -7.09
N ASP A 480 -7.04 12.87 -7.44
CA ASP A 480 -7.13 11.72 -8.35
C ASP A 480 -7.55 12.27 -9.71
N ILE A 481 -6.62 12.29 -10.68
CA ILE A 481 -6.88 12.77 -12.03
C ILE A 481 -7.83 11.79 -12.76
N ILE A 482 -7.87 10.51 -12.34
CA ILE A 482 -8.63 9.42 -12.96
C ILE A 482 -9.78 9.01 -12.03
N ARG A 483 -11.02 9.17 -12.49
CA ARG A 483 -12.25 8.89 -11.75
C ARG A 483 -12.81 7.55 -12.19
N VAL A 484 -12.81 6.58 -11.28
CA VAL A 484 -13.41 5.26 -11.52
C VAL A 484 -14.94 5.36 -11.52
N ASN A 485 -15.57 5.75 -12.62
CA ASN A 485 -17.00 5.98 -12.70
C ASN A 485 -17.65 5.40 -13.96
N GLY A 486 -16.90 4.67 -14.79
CA GLY A 486 -17.41 4.08 -16.03
C GLY A 486 -17.51 5.08 -17.17
N THR A 487 -16.93 6.27 -17.03
CA THR A 487 -16.79 7.26 -18.10
C THR A 487 -15.31 7.52 -18.40
N LEU A 488 -14.97 7.70 -19.67
CA LEU A 488 -13.59 7.94 -20.11
C LEU A 488 -13.11 9.32 -19.64
N ASP A 489 -12.09 9.34 -18.80
CA ASP A 489 -11.42 10.58 -18.37
C ASP A 489 -10.29 11.00 -19.32
N GLU A 490 -9.97 12.29 -19.34
CA GLU A 490 -8.86 12.87 -20.13
C GLU A 490 -7.49 12.26 -19.78
N ALA A 491 -7.34 11.69 -18.58
CA ALA A 491 -6.10 11.08 -18.11
C ALA A 491 -5.72 9.76 -18.80
N TYR A 492 -6.65 9.12 -19.50
CA TYR A 492 -6.41 7.90 -20.26
C TYR A 492 -5.75 8.15 -21.62
N CYS A 493 -5.62 9.41 -22.03
CA CYS A 493 -4.94 9.84 -23.26
C CYS A 493 -5.52 9.16 -24.51
N ASP A 494 -4.70 8.82 -25.51
CA ASP A 494 -5.20 8.18 -26.72
C ASP A 494 -5.51 6.69 -26.50
N ALA A 495 -6.46 6.17 -27.28
CA ALA A 495 -6.86 4.77 -27.24
C ALA A 495 -5.66 3.86 -27.55
N GLN A 496 -5.49 2.82 -26.73
CA GLN A 496 -4.52 1.75 -26.98
C GLN A 496 -4.92 0.97 -28.23
N ILE A 497 -6.23 0.79 -28.43
CA ILE A 497 -6.80 0.11 -29.58
C ILE A 497 -8.27 0.46 -29.80
N VAL A 498 -8.72 0.41 -31.06
CA VAL A 498 -10.10 0.70 -31.46
C VAL A 498 -10.65 -0.49 -32.25
N GLN A 499 -11.90 -0.85 -31.97
CA GLN A 499 -12.60 -1.95 -32.63
C GLN A 499 -12.76 -1.68 -34.13
N THR A 500 -12.58 -2.74 -34.92
CA THR A 500 -12.76 -2.73 -36.38
C THR A 500 -13.89 -3.64 -36.85
N THR A 501 -14.58 -4.33 -35.95
CA THR A 501 -15.60 -5.34 -36.25
C THR A 501 -16.96 -4.96 -35.65
N GLN A 502 -18.04 -5.18 -36.38
CA GLN A 502 -19.41 -5.08 -35.86
C GLN A 502 -19.69 -6.13 -34.79
N THR A 503 -20.67 -5.88 -33.91
CA THR A 503 -21.01 -6.82 -32.83
C THR A 503 -22.06 -7.86 -33.24
N GLY A 504 -21.74 -9.13 -33.05
CA GLY A 504 -22.67 -10.25 -33.16
C GLY A 504 -23.48 -10.53 -31.90
N PHE A 505 -23.23 -9.77 -30.82
CA PHE A 505 -23.87 -9.89 -29.50
C PHE A 505 -24.91 -8.79 -29.23
N GLY A 506 -25.38 -8.14 -30.30
CA GLY A 506 -26.43 -7.14 -30.24
C GLY A 506 -25.91 -5.72 -30.01
N ASP A 507 -26.57 -4.77 -30.65
CA ASP A 507 -26.27 -3.34 -30.62
C ASP A 507 -27.14 -2.66 -29.55
N SER A 508 -26.52 -2.05 -28.54
CA SER A 508 -27.29 -1.47 -27.44
C SER A 508 -27.72 -0.04 -27.75
N ASN A 509 -29.02 0.20 -27.66
CA ASN A 509 -29.64 1.46 -28.07
C ASN A 509 -30.52 2.11 -26.99
N LEU A 510 -30.36 1.70 -25.73
CA LEU A 510 -31.24 2.12 -24.64
C LEU A 510 -30.76 3.39 -23.95
N GLY A 511 -29.45 3.61 -23.85
CA GLY A 511 -28.87 4.78 -23.19
C GLY A 511 -29.09 4.79 -21.67
N VAL A 512 -29.06 3.61 -21.04
CA VAL A 512 -29.32 3.44 -19.61
C VAL A 512 -28.07 2.88 -18.92
N GLN A 513 -27.60 3.56 -17.88
CA GLN A 513 -26.31 3.23 -17.24
C GLN A 513 -26.24 1.83 -16.63
N ASP A 514 -27.35 1.31 -16.12
CA ASP A 514 -27.43 0.05 -15.40
C ASP A 514 -28.19 -1.03 -16.19
N PHE A 515 -28.41 -0.82 -17.49
CA PHE A 515 -29.08 -1.80 -18.33
C PHE A 515 -28.74 -1.65 -19.81
N ALA A 516 -28.20 -2.71 -20.42
CA ALA A 516 -27.96 -2.82 -21.87
C ALA A 516 -28.68 -4.05 -22.46
N ASN A 517 -29.15 -3.90 -23.69
CA ASN A 517 -29.79 -4.94 -24.52
C ASN A 517 -28.89 -5.47 -25.64
N GLY A 518 -27.58 -5.19 -25.57
CA GLY A 518 -26.54 -5.65 -26.48
C GLY A 518 -25.16 -5.49 -25.85
N SER A 519 -24.19 -6.29 -26.30
CA SER A 519 -22.80 -6.17 -25.85
C SER A 519 -21.91 -5.66 -26.98
N GLU A 520 -21.13 -4.62 -26.71
CA GLU A 520 -20.35 -3.86 -27.68
C GLU A 520 -19.01 -3.50 -27.05
N LEU A 521 -17.91 -3.75 -27.76
CA LEU A 521 -16.57 -3.42 -27.30
C LEU A 521 -15.93 -2.49 -28.33
N ALA A 522 -15.83 -1.20 -28.00
CA ALA A 522 -15.53 -0.15 -28.96
C ALA A 522 -14.05 0.25 -28.98
N ALA A 523 -13.42 0.37 -27.80
CA ALA A 523 -12.01 0.74 -27.68
C ALA A 523 -11.47 0.36 -26.30
N ALA A 524 -10.15 0.27 -26.18
CA ALA A 524 -9.45 0.10 -24.92
C ALA A 524 -8.53 1.28 -24.65
N TYR A 525 -8.47 1.70 -23.40
CA TYR A 525 -7.57 2.72 -22.91
C TYR A 525 -6.88 2.22 -21.65
N ALA A 526 -5.64 2.65 -21.43
CA ALA A 526 -4.87 2.25 -20.27
C ALA A 526 -3.93 3.36 -19.83
N THR A 527 -3.69 3.46 -18.53
CA THR A 527 -2.63 4.30 -17.97
C THR A 527 -2.18 3.74 -16.61
N ILE A 528 -0.93 4.02 -16.23
CA ILE A 528 -0.41 3.68 -14.91
C ILE A 528 -0.27 4.96 -14.09
N ALA A 529 -0.90 4.97 -12.92
CA ALA A 529 -0.75 6.04 -11.95
C ALA A 529 -0.70 5.45 -10.53
N ASN A 530 0.17 5.99 -9.67
CA ASN A 530 0.23 5.63 -8.24
C ASN A 530 0.35 4.11 -7.99
N GLY A 531 1.13 3.38 -8.80
CA GLY A 531 1.34 1.94 -8.67
C GLY A 531 0.12 1.08 -9.05
N ARG A 532 -0.81 1.63 -9.83
CA ARG A 532 -2.02 0.95 -10.31
C ARG A 532 -2.15 1.11 -11.81
N LEU A 533 -2.57 0.04 -12.47
CA LEU A 533 -3.05 0.03 -13.84
C LEU A 533 -4.54 0.40 -13.85
N TYR A 534 -4.87 1.43 -14.61
CA TYR A 534 -6.24 1.84 -14.91
C TYR A 534 -6.56 1.33 -16.31
N LEU A 535 -7.66 0.57 -16.46
CA LEU A 535 -8.15 0.08 -17.75
C LEU A 535 -9.58 0.56 -17.98
N PHE A 536 -9.82 1.14 -19.15
CA PHE A 536 -11.14 1.52 -19.59
C PHE A 536 -11.48 0.82 -20.90
N PHE A 537 -12.55 0.01 -20.87
CA PHE A 537 -13.11 -0.68 -22.03
C PHE A 537 -14.40 0.03 -22.44
N ALA A 538 -14.31 0.85 -23.49
CA ALA A 538 -15.41 1.63 -24.01
C ALA A 538 -16.46 0.71 -24.66
N GLY A 539 -17.74 0.93 -24.37
CA GLY A 539 -18.85 0.16 -24.96
C GLY A 539 -19.95 -0.19 -23.95
N ASN A 540 -20.62 -1.32 -24.19
CA ASN A 540 -21.74 -1.82 -23.39
C ASN A 540 -21.56 -3.31 -23.10
N LEU A 541 -22.06 -3.77 -21.95
CA LEU A 541 -22.16 -5.19 -21.63
C LEU A 541 -23.62 -5.55 -21.36
N GLU A 542 -24.19 -6.40 -22.21
CA GLU A 542 -25.60 -6.78 -22.13
C GLU A 542 -25.94 -7.31 -20.75
N SER A 543 -27.10 -6.89 -20.22
CA SER A 543 -27.55 -7.19 -18.85
C SER A 543 -28.15 -8.59 -18.71
N ASN A 544 -27.49 -9.58 -19.30
CA ASN A 544 -27.89 -10.98 -19.36
C ASN A 544 -26.80 -11.94 -18.81
N PHE A 545 -25.83 -11.40 -18.07
CA PHE A 545 -24.63 -12.08 -17.56
C PHE A 545 -23.60 -12.46 -18.61
N ASN A 546 -23.67 -11.86 -19.81
CA ASN A 546 -22.51 -11.79 -20.70
C ASN A 546 -21.32 -11.19 -19.94
N LYS A 547 -20.13 -11.60 -20.34
CA LYS A 547 -18.88 -11.27 -19.68
C LYS A 547 -17.91 -10.65 -20.66
N ILE A 548 -17.05 -9.78 -20.18
CA ILE A 548 -15.76 -9.55 -20.82
C ILE A 548 -14.72 -10.42 -20.12
N ASP A 549 -14.01 -11.23 -20.89
CA ASP A 549 -12.84 -12.00 -20.46
C ASP A 549 -11.60 -11.21 -20.85
N ILE A 550 -10.74 -10.91 -19.87
CA ILE A 550 -9.51 -10.11 -20.04
C ILE A 550 -8.34 -10.97 -19.60
N PHE A 551 -7.46 -11.32 -20.53
CA PHE A 551 -6.21 -12.01 -20.26
C PHE A 551 -5.06 -11.01 -20.29
N LEU A 552 -4.16 -11.11 -19.32
CA LEU A 552 -2.97 -10.27 -19.23
C LEU A 552 -1.72 -11.14 -19.29
N ASP A 553 -0.77 -10.72 -20.11
CA ASP A 553 0.59 -11.22 -20.19
C ASP A 553 1.49 -10.08 -19.69
N THR A 554 2.20 -10.33 -18.60
CA THR A 554 2.86 -9.28 -17.79
C THR A 554 4.24 -9.70 -17.27
N ARG A 555 4.61 -10.96 -17.43
CA ARG A 555 5.90 -11.51 -17.07
C ARG A 555 6.23 -12.66 -18.02
N ALA A 556 7.51 -13.03 -18.07
CA ALA A 556 7.92 -14.16 -18.89
C ALA A 556 7.29 -15.47 -18.39
N GLY A 557 6.75 -16.28 -19.31
CA GLY A 557 6.05 -17.52 -19.00
C GLY A 557 4.53 -17.37 -19.16
N GLY A 558 3.76 -18.27 -18.55
CA GLY A 558 2.30 -18.28 -18.68
C GLY A 558 1.78 -19.29 -19.70
N GLN A 559 0.53 -19.11 -20.14
CA GLN A 559 -0.18 -20.05 -21.00
C GLN A 559 -0.55 -19.41 -22.34
N ASN A 560 0.13 -19.80 -23.42
CA ASN A 560 -0.36 -19.51 -24.77
C ASN A 560 -1.60 -20.34 -25.15
N ARG A 561 -1.66 -21.61 -24.71
CA ARG A 561 -2.87 -22.44 -24.80
C ARG A 561 -3.37 -22.71 -23.39
N LEU A 562 -4.62 -22.36 -23.12
CA LEU A 562 -5.23 -22.62 -21.82
C LEU A 562 -5.30 -24.12 -21.53
N ILE A 563 -4.75 -24.55 -20.40
CA ILE A 563 -4.78 -25.94 -19.93
C ILE A 563 -6.01 -26.20 -19.04
N GLY A 564 -6.32 -27.47 -18.79
CA GLY A 564 -7.49 -27.89 -17.99
C GLY A 564 -7.30 -27.71 -16.48
N GLU A 565 -6.05 -27.56 -16.04
CA GLU A 565 -5.64 -27.51 -14.64
C GLU A 565 -5.68 -26.10 -14.03
N ASN A 566 -6.37 -25.13 -14.64
CA ASN A 566 -6.47 -23.77 -14.11
C ASN A 566 -7.34 -23.64 -12.84
N PRO A 567 -7.32 -22.50 -12.11
CA PRO A 567 -8.05 -22.35 -10.87
C PRO A 567 -9.56 -22.49 -11.09
N ASN A 568 -10.25 -23.13 -10.14
CA ASN A 568 -11.71 -23.17 -10.15
C ASN A 568 -12.29 -21.87 -9.59
N VAL A 569 -12.43 -20.88 -10.47
CA VAL A 569 -13.07 -19.59 -10.22
C VAL A 569 -14.23 -19.38 -11.20
N ASP A 570 -15.23 -18.57 -10.82
CA ASP A 570 -16.44 -18.31 -11.61
C ASP A 570 -17.12 -19.60 -12.10
N PHE A 571 -17.32 -20.55 -11.18
CA PHE A 571 -17.92 -21.86 -11.46
C PHE A 571 -17.15 -22.70 -12.50
N GLY A 572 -15.83 -22.55 -12.55
CA GLY A 572 -14.94 -23.30 -13.44
C GLY A 572 -14.82 -22.68 -14.83
N ALA A 573 -15.05 -21.37 -14.97
CA ALA A 573 -14.99 -20.64 -16.22
C ALA A 573 -13.66 -20.83 -16.98
N LEU A 574 -12.54 -20.65 -16.28
CA LEU A 574 -11.21 -20.72 -16.88
C LEU A 574 -10.86 -22.16 -17.31
N ILE A 575 -11.16 -23.15 -16.45
CA ILE A 575 -11.11 -24.59 -16.79
C ILE A 575 -11.98 -24.88 -18.01
N ARG A 576 -13.16 -24.25 -18.09
CA ARG A 576 -14.07 -24.46 -19.21
C ARG A 576 -13.51 -23.92 -20.53
N MET A 577 -12.70 -22.88 -20.53
CA MET A 577 -12.00 -22.39 -21.73
C MET A 577 -10.69 -23.15 -22.03
N GLY A 578 -10.17 -23.90 -21.05
CA GLY A 578 -8.98 -24.74 -21.18
C GLY A 578 -9.21 -26.15 -21.72
N ASP A 579 -8.12 -26.89 -21.91
CA ASP A 579 -8.06 -28.25 -22.44
C ASP A 579 -8.93 -29.24 -21.63
N ASP A 580 -9.81 -29.98 -22.31
CA ASP A 580 -10.65 -31.02 -21.70
C ASP A 580 -10.04 -32.43 -21.75
N GLY A 581 -8.76 -32.53 -22.10
CA GLY A 581 -8.02 -33.76 -22.30
C GLY A 581 -8.04 -34.26 -23.74
N SER A 582 -8.64 -33.51 -24.67
CA SER A 582 -8.58 -33.78 -26.10
C SER A 582 -7.41 -33.08 -26.82
N GLY A 583 -6.64 -32.24 -26.10
CA GLY A 583 -5.61 -31.40 -26.68
C GLY A 583 -6.15 -30.08 -27.24
N ASN A 584 -7.38 -29.69 -26.87
CA ASN A 584 -7.98 -28.40 -27.18
C ASN A 584 -7.59 -27.35 -26.12
N GLY A 585 -8.29 -26.22 -26.09
CA GLY A 585 -8.02 -25.07 -25.23
C GLY A 585 -7.91 -23.79 -26.05
N LEU A 586 -8.46 -22.69 -25.54
CA LEU A 586 -8.31 -21.38 -26.17
C LEU A 586 -6.81 -21.11 -26.33
N THR A 587 -6.39 -20.89 -27.58
CA THR A 587 -4.98 -20.63 -27.92
C THR A 587 -4.84 -19.19 -28.38
N PHE A 588 -3.98 -18.42 -27.71
CA PHE A 588 -3.71 -17.01 -28.02
C PHE A 588 -2.78 -16.83 -29.22
N ASP A 589 -2.58 -15.57 -29.63
CA ASP A 589 -1.65 -15.21 -30.70
C ASP A 589 -0.22 -15.64 -30.36
N ALA A 590 0.61 -15.82 -31.40
CA ALA A 590 2.03 -16.10 -31.20
C ALA A 590 2.71 -14.93 -30.46
N GLY A 591 3.39 -15.24 -29.36
CA GLY A 591 4.05 -14.24 -28.51
C GLY A 591 3.17 -13.66 -27.39
N PHE A 592 1.95 -14.19 -27.19
CA PHE A 592 1.12 -13.89 -26.03
C PHE A 592 0.99 -15.14 -25.14
N GLU A 593 1.45 -15.04 -23.90
CA GLU A 593 1.46 -16.12 -22.91
C GLU A 593 0.72 -15.63 -21.65
N ALA A 594 -0.57 -15.97 -21.55
CA ALA A 594 -1.41 -15.39 -20.48
C ALA A 594 -0.91 -15.80 -19.08
N ASP A 595 -0.68 -14.81 -18.22
CA ASP A 595 -0.35 -14.98 -16.81
C ASP A 595 -1.57 -14.85 -15.92
N PHE A 596 -2.42 -13.86 -16.22
CA PHE A 596 -3.55 -13.48 -15.39
C PHE A 596 -4.84 -13.40 -16.20
N TRP A 597 -5.96 -13.61 -15.52
CA TRP A 597 -7.29 -13.51 -16.10
C TRP A 597 -8.22 -12.73 -15.17
N ILE A 598 -8.98 -11.80 -15.73
CA ILE A 598 -10.05 -11.08 -15.06
C ILE A 598 -11.33 -11.23 -15.89
N SER A 599 -12.43 -11.60 -15.25
CA SER A 599 -13.75 -11.59 -15.89
C SER A 599 -14.66 -10.57 -15.23
N CYS A 600 -15.40 -9.81 -16.04
CA CYS A 600 -16.44 -8.90 -15.56
C CYS A 600 -17.78 -9.28 -16.20
N GLY A 601 -18.77 -9.68 -15.40
CA GLY A 601 -20.09 -10.10 -15.85
C GLY A 601 -21.21 -9.17 -15.38
N GLY A 602 -22.13 -8.81 -16.26
CA GLY A 602 -23.16 -7.81 -15.97
C GLY A 602 -24.59 -8.35 -16.02
N GLY A 603 -25.39 -8.20 -14.96
CA GLY A 603 -26.80 -8.61 -15.01
C GLY A 603 -27.57 -8.51 -13.70
N GLY A 604 -28.79 -9.04 -13.69
CA GLY A 604 -29.66 -9.11 -12.51
C GLY A 604 -30.65 -7.94 -12.38
N SER A 605 -31.49 -8.00 -11.34
CA SER A 605 -32.45 -6.96 -10.98
C SER A 605 -32.48 -6.78 -9.46
N PRO A 606 -31.87 -5.70 -8.92
CA PRO A 606 -31.14 -4.63 -9.61
C PRO A 606 -29.86 -5.12 -10.30
N TYR A 607 -29.39 -4.40 -11.32
CA TYR A 607 -28.16 -4.73 -12.03
C TYR A 607 -26.94 -4.74 -11.10
N ARG A 608 -26.02 -5.66 -11.39
CA ARG A 608 -24.74 -5.85 -10.70
C ARG A 608 -23.67 -6.18 -11.73
N LEU A 609 -22.47 -5.67 -11.48
CA LEU A 609 -21.24 -6.08 -12.15
C LEU A 609 -20.47 -7.04 -11.24
N PHE A 610 -20.27 -8.27 -11.66
CA PHE A 610 -19.59 -9.34 -10.95
C PHE A 610 -18.16 -9.45 -11.47
N VAL A 611 -17.15 -9.52 -10.59
CA VAL A 611 -15.75 -9.56 -11.01
C VAL A 611 -15.05 -10.79 -10.44
N ASN A 612 -14.31 -11.47 -11.30
CA ASN A 612 -13.45 -12.60 -10.95
C ASN A 612 -12.02 -12.31 -11.37
N TYR A 613 -11.08 -12.95 -10.68
CA TYR A 613 -9.65 -12.87 -10.95
C TYR A 613 -9.01 -14.26 -10.84
N ALA A 614 -8.00 -14.54 -11.66
CA ALA A 614 -7.10 -15.66 -11.50
C ALA A 614 -5.67 -15.34 -11.95
N GLU A 615 -4.71 -15.93 -11.24
CA GLU A 615 -3.38 -16.26 -11.76
C GLU A 615 -3.46 -17.65 -12.39
N LEU A 616 -3.10 -17.75 -13.67
CA LEU A 616 -3.14 -19.01 -14.42
C LEU A 616 -2.08 -19.97 -13.88
N ALA A 617 -2.37 -21.28 -13.95
CA ALA A 617 -1.41 -22.31 -13.56
C ALA A 617 -0.13 -22.22 -14.40
N ASP A 618 1.04 -22.48 -13.81
CA ASP A 618 2.26 -22.63 -14.61
C ASP A 618 2.23 -24.01 -15.29
N PRO A 619 2.18 -24.09 -16.64
CA PRO A 619 2.16 -25.38 -17.34
C PRO A 619 3.43 -26.21 -17.15
N ASN A 620 4.50 -25.60 -16.63
CA ASN A 620 5.77 -26.25 -16.32
C ASN A 620 5.93 -26.58 -14.83
N ASP A 621 4.95 -26.26 -13.98
CA ASP A 621 5.01 -26.59 -12.56
C ASP A 621 5.11 -28.12 -12.38
N PRO A 622 6.21 -28.65 -11.81
CA PRO A 622 6.39 -30.08 -11.61
C PRO A 622 5.38 -30.71 -10.63
N ILE A 623 4.66 -29.89 -9.85
CA ILE A 623 3.67 -30.33 -8.86
C ILE A 623 2.24 -30.24 -9.42
N GLY A 624 2.02 -29.40 -10.45
CA GLY A 624 0.74 -29.22 -11.12
C GLY A 624 -0.28 -28.44 -10.29
N GLU A 625 0.17 -27.42 -9.56
CA GLU A 625 -0.72 -26.57 -8.78
C GLU A 625 -1.60 -25.72 -9.70
N PRO A 626 -2.90 -25.60 -9.41
CA PRO A 626 -3.84 -25.04 -10.37
C PRO A 626 -3.78 -23.52 -10.51
N GLY A 627 -2.81 -22.80 -9.91
CA GLY A 627 -2.81 -21.34 -9.78
C GLY A 627 -3.78 -20.84 -8.70
N ILE A 628 -3.97 -19.53 -8.58
CA ILE A 628 -4.82 -18.89 -7.55
C ILE A 628 -6.02 -18.21 -8.22
N GLY A 629 -7.23 -18.37 -7.69
CA GLY A 629 -8.44 -17.73 -8.21
C GLY A 629 -9.36 -17.16 -7.14
N PHE A 630 -9.96 -16.01 -7.39
CA PHE A 630 -10.85 -15.30 -6.47
C PHE A 630 -12.11 -14.78 -7.16
N TYR A 631 -13.27 -14.99 -6.52
CA TYR A 631 -14.43 -14.15 -6.77
C TYR A 631 -14.25 -12.85 -5.97
N LEU A 632 -14.02 -11.74 -6.68
CA LEU A 632 -13.69 -10.46 -6.06
C LEU A 632 -14.92 -9.73 -5.48
N GLY A 633 -16.12 -10.10 -5.93
CA GLY A 633 -17.39 -9.55 -5.45
C GLY A 633 -18.20 -8.88 -6.56
N SER A 634 -19.24 -8.13 -6.16
CA SER A 634 -20.09 -7.40 -7.09
C SER A 634 -20.26 -5.91 -6.75
N GLY A 635 -20.28 -5.09 -7.79
CA GLY A 635 -20.51 -3.64 -7.72
C GLY A 635 -21.88 -3.24 -8.29
N LYS A 636 -22.33 -2.02 -7.95
CA LYS A 636 -23.45 -1.35 -8.63
C LYS A 636 -22.92 -0.58 -9.85
N ALA A 637 -23.77 -0.34 -10.85
CA ALA A 637 -23.44 0.55 -11.97
C ALA A 637 -23.25 2.01 -11.50
N ALA A 638 -22.56 2.81 -12.32
CA ALA A 638 -21.90 4.10 -12.08
C ALA A 638 -22.55 5.19 -11.19
N ASN A 639 -23.84 5.12 -10.82
CA ASN A 639 -24.52 6.24 -10.14
C ASN A 639 -24.46 6.27 -8.60
N THR A 640 -23.67 5.40 -7.94
CA THR A 640 -23.61 5.40 -6.47
C THR A 640 -22.22 5.35 -5.81
N THR A 641 -21.14 5.09 -6.55
CA THR A 641 -19.92 4.60 -5.87
C THR A 641 -18.59 5.26 -6.22
N ASN A 642 -18.39 6.01 -7.32
CA ASN A 642 -17.04 6.48 -7.72
C ASN A 642 -15.98 5.36 -7.55
N GLY A 643 -16.27 4.17 -8.11
CA GLY A 643 -15.38 3.00 -8.00
C GLY A 643 -15.51 2.25 -6.69
N GLY A 644 -16.49 2.61 -5.87
CA GLY A 644 -16.79 1.99 -4.59
C GLY A 644 -16.85 0.48 -4.71
N LEU A 645 -15.90 -0.12 -3.98
CA LEU A 645 -15.76 -1.49 -3.51
C LEU A 645 -16.80 -2.44 -4.06
N LEU A 646 -16.31 -3.52 -4.69
CA LEU A 646 -17.05 -4.77 -4.85
C LEU A 646 -17.58 -5.16 -3.46
N ASP A 647 -18.82 -4.75 -3.17
CA ASP A 647 -19.41 -4.73 -1.84
C ASP A 647 -19.60 -6.18 -1.42
N ALA A 648 -19.18 -6.51 -0.20
CA ALA A 648 -18.78 -7.85 0.22
C ALA A 648 -19.94 -8.85 0.17
N ASP A 649 -20.17 -9.41 -1.02
CA ASP A 649 -20.96 -10.61 -1.20
C ASP A 649 -20.41 -11.67 -0.26
N VAL A 650 -21.30 -12.42 0.38
CA VAL A 650 -20.91 -13.49 1.31
C VAL A 650 -20.06 -14.51 0.55
N GLY A 651 -18.76 -14.57 0.84
CA GLY A 651 -17.80 -15.45 0.17
C GLY A 651 -16.95 -14.78 -0.92
N ALA A 652 -17.14 -13.49 -1.20
CA ALA A 652 -16.21 -12.72 -2.02
C ALA A 652 -14.91 -12.42 -1.25
N ILE A 653 -13.78 -12.51 -1.95
CA ILE A 653 -12.44 -12.21 -1.42
C ILE A 653 -11.74 -11.34 -2.46
N ASN A 654 -11.48 -10.08 -2.14
CA ASN A 654 -10.73 -9.16 -3.01
C ASN A 654 -9.40 -8.80 -2.34
N PRO A 655 -8.39 -9.69 -2.38
CA PRO A 655 -7.16 -9.53 -1.60
C PRO A 655 -6.27 -8.39 -2.12
N PHE A 656 -6.50 -7.97 -3.38
CA PHE A 656 -5.71 -6.93 -4.05
C PHE A 656 -6.36 -5.54 -3.97
N GLY A 657 -7.65 -5.45 -3.62
CA GLY A 657 -8.38 -4.19 -3.70
C GLY A 657 -8.56 -3.71 -5.14
N ILE A 658 -8.84 -4.63 -6.07
CA ILE A 658 -9.22 -4.31 -7.45
C ILE A 658 -10.58 -3.62 -7.42
N LEU A 659 -10.70 -2.51 -8.17
CA LEU A 659 -11.95 -1.77 -8.32
C LEU A 659 -12.51 -1.99 -9.71
N ALA A 660 -13.83 -2.03 -9.84
CA ALA A 660 -14.51 -2.13 -11.12
C ALA A 660 -15.84 -1.38 -11.08
N THR A 661 -16.20 -0.77 -12.21
CA THR A 661 -17.51 -0.16 -12.42
C THR A 661 -17.90 -0.27 -13.89
N ILE A 662 -19.17 0.03 -14.20
CA ILE A 662 -19.67 0.07 -15.57
C ILE A 662 -20.71 1.19 -15.74
N ASP A 663 -20.67 1.85 -16.89
CA ASP A 663 -21.75 2.70 -17.43
C ASP A 663 -22.20 2.18 -18.81
N ASN A 664 -23.35 1.51 -18.84
CA ASN A 664 -23.99 0.95 -20.03
C ASN A 664 -24.83 1.97 -20.85
N SER A 665 -24.61 3.28 -20.66
CA SER A 665 -25.42 4.30 -21.34
C SER A 665 -24.97 4.62 -22.77
N ASN A 666 -23.99 3.90 -23.32
CA ASN A 666 -23.57 4.12 -24.70
C ASN A 666 -24.69 3.73 -25.68
N THR A 667 -24.86 4.53 -26.72
CA THR A 667 -25.85 4.33 -27.81
C THR A 667 -25.24 4.53 -29.19
N GLN A 668 -23.91 4.63 -29.27
CA GLN A 668 -23.14 4.95 -30.47
C GLN A 668 -21.94 3.99 -30.59
N GLY A 669 -21.17 4.09 -31.68
CA GLY A 669 -19.96 3.30 -31.86
C GLY A 669 -20.18 2.03 -32.68
N VAL A 670 -19.94 0.88 -32.07
CA VAL A 670 -19.92 -0.41 -32.77
C VAL A 670 -21.33 -0.85 -33.14
N THR A 671 -21.65 -0.86 -34.43
CA THR A 671 -22.98 -1.29 -34.90
C THR A 671 -23.17 -2.81 -34.86
N GLY A 672 -24.41 -3.24 -34.75
CA GLY A 672 -24.78 -4.66 -34.81
C GLY A 672 -24.56 -5.29 -36.18
N GLY A 673 -23.92 -6.45 -36.22
CA GLY A 673 -23.64 -7.20 -37.44
C GLY A 673 -22.40 -8.09 -37.33
N GLN A 674 -21.95 -8.59 -38.48
CA GLN A 674 -20.80 -9.50 -38.57
C GLN A 674 -19.70 -8.94 -39.50
N SER A 675 -19.87 -7.73 -40.02
CA SER A 675 -18.94 -7.13 -40.99
C SER A 675 -17.82 -6.35 -40.30
N ALA A 676 -16.77 -6.04 -41.05
CA ALA A 676 -15.83 -4.99 -40.65
C ALA A 676 -16.54 -3.62 -40.61
N LEU A 677 -16.13 -2.76 -39.68
CA LEU A 677 -16.55 -1.37 -39.61
C LEU A 677 -15.92 -0.60 -40.78
N ASP A 678 -16.68 0.32 -41.36
CA ASP A 678 -16.13 1.31 -42.28
C ASP A 678 -15.39 2.41 -41.49
N ALA A 679 -14.74 3.34 -42.21
CA ALA A 679 -14.00 4.43 -41.58
C ALA A 679 -14.86 5.29 -40.63
N ALA A 680 -16.16 5.42 -40.91
CA ALA A 680 -17.08 6.15 -40.03
C ALA A 680 -17.43 5.34 -38.78
N GLY A 681 -17.59 4.02 -38.91
CA GLY A 681 -17.79 3.10 -37.80
C GLY A 681 -16.58 3.04 -36.86
N ILE A 682 -15.36 3.02 -37.40
CA ILE A 682 -14.12 3.06 -36.60
C ILE A 682 -14.02 4.39 -35.84
N ALA A 683 -14.28 5.51 -36.51
CA ALA A 683 -14.30 6.83 -35.85
C ALA A 683 -15.39 6.93 -34.77
N ALA A 684 -16.55 6.31 -35.00
CA ALA A 684 -17.62 6.25 -34.01
C ALA A 684 -17.23 5.38 -32.80
N ALA A 685 -16.54 4.25 -33.03
CA ALA A 685 -16.06 3.37 -31.96
C ALA A 685 -15.02 4.08 -31.07
N ALA A 686 -14.07 4.81 -31.68
CA ALA A 686 -13.10 5.63 -30.97
C ALA A 686 -13.74 6.76 -30.12
N ALA A 687 -14.94 7.24 -30.50
CA ALA A 687 -15.63 8.32 -29.80
C ALA A 687 -16.47 7.84 -28.59
N VAL A 688 -16.55 6.54 -28.33
CA VAL A 688 -17.29 5.99 -27.19
C VAL A 688 -16.56 6.33 -25.89
N SER A 689 -17.31 6.89 -24.93
CA SER A 689 -16.77 7.43 -23.67
C SER A 689 -17.46 6.90 -22.41
N THR A 690 -18.28 5.85 -22.54
CA THR A 690 -18.83 5.11 -21.40
C THR A 690 -18.53 3.63 -21.57
N GLY A 691 -18.38 2.89 -20.48
CA GLY A 691 -18.07 1.47 -20.54
C GLY A 691 -17.64 0.87 -19.21
N ILE A 692 -16.86 -0.20 -19.27
CA ILE A 692 -16.29 -0.88 -18.10
C ILE A 692 -14.99 -0.20 -17.71
N GLU A 693 -14.81 0.07 -16.43
CA GLU A 693 -13.59 0.68 -15.91
C GLU A 693 -13.04 -0.11 -14.73
N LEU A 694 -11.75 -0.39 -14.76
CA LEU A 694 -11.03 -1.25 -13.81
C LEU A 694 -9.81 -0.52 -13.24
N VAL A 695 -9.54 -0.74 -11.96
CA VAL A 695 -8.28 -0.35 -11.31
C VAL A 695 -7.63 -1.57 -10.70
N ILE A 696 -6.45 -1.89 -11.18
CA ILE A 696 -5.70 -3.09 -10.83
C ILE A 696 -4.37 -2.65 -10.22
N PRO A 697 -4.09 -2.92 -8.93
CA PRO A 697 -2.75 -2.71 -8.40
C PRO A 697 -1.73 -3.52 -9.21
N LEU A 698 -0.57 -2.95 -9.54
CA LEU A 698 0.46 -3.66 -10.32
C LEU A 698 0.93 -4.94 -9.60
N SER A 699 0.89 -4.94 -8.27
CA SER A 699 1.19 -6.12 -7.45
C SER A 699 0.22 -7.29 -7.63
N ALA A 700 -0.97 -7.06 -8.17
CA ALA A 700 -1.94 -8.10 -8.50
C ALA A 700 -1.64 -8.79 -9.83
N ILE A 701 -0.72 -8.25 -10.65
CA ILE A 701 -0.42 -8.74 -11.99
C ILE A 701 1.09 -8.89 -12.20
N GLY A 702 1.81 -9.31 -11.17
CA GLY A 702 3.24 -9.62 -11.29
C GLY A 702 4.21 -8.42 -11.19
N ASN A 703 3.72 -7.23 -10.83
CA ASN A 703 4.50 -5.98 -10.73
C ASN A 703 5.23 -5.58 -12.04
N PRO A 704 4.53 -5.45 -13.18
CA PRO A 704 5.14 -4.91 -14.40
C PRO A 704 5.68 -3.50 -14.11
N ALA A 705 6.84 -3.17 -14.68
CA ALA A 705 7.55 -1.93 -14.38
C ALA A 705 6.94 -0.73 -15.11
N SER A 706 6.32 -0.97 -16.26
CA SER A 706 5.75 0.02 -17.16
C SER A 706 4.53 -0.52 -17.91
N LEU A 707 3.85 0.34 -18.70
CA LEU A 707 2.77 -0.11 -19.60
C LEU A 707 3.30 -1.07 -20.67
N GLU A 708 4.51 -0.86 -21.18
CA GLU A 708 5.08 -1.66 -22.27
C GLU A 708 5.35 -3.11 -21.88
N ASP A 709 5.41 -3.40 -20.58
CA ASP A 709 5.55 -4.75 -20.03
C ASP A 709 4.21 -5.51 -19.97
N ILE A 710 3.11 -4.92 -20.45
CA ILE A 710 1.76 -5.46 -20.32
C ILE A 710 1.16 -5.66 -21.72
N ALA A 711 0.76 -6.88 -22.03
CA ALA A 711 -0.08 -7.19 -23.18
C ALA A 711 -1.45 -7.70 -22.74
N ILE A 712 -2.48 -7.40 -23.54
CA ILE A 712 -3.87 -7.74 -23.23
C ILE A 712 -4.52 -8.45 -24.42
N THR A 713 -5.28 -9.51 -24.12
CA THR A 713 -6.33 -10.04 -24.99
C THR A 713 -7.66 -9.90 -24.28
N ALA A 714 -8.64 -9.21 -24.88
CA ALA A 714 -9.96 -9.02 -24.27
C ALA A 714 -11.09 -9.24 -25.30
N PHE A 715 -12.13 -9.98 -24.87
CA PHE A 715 -13.29 -10.28 -25.71
C PHE A 715 -14.56 -10.52 -24.90
N VAL A 716 -15.72 -10.40 -25.56
CA VAL A 716 -17.03 -10.67 -24.94
C VAL A 716 -17.40 -12.14 -25.07
N ASN A 717 -17.94 -12.73 -24.01
CA ASN A 717 -18.33 -14.13 -23.92
C ASN A 717 -19.72 -14.30 -23.30
N ALA A 718 -20.39 -15.40 -23.64
CA ALA A 718 -21.69 -15.75 -23.08
C ALA A 718 -21.60 -16.12 -21.59
N PRO A 719 -22.72 -16.20 -20.84
CA PRO A 719 -22.70 -16.38 -19.39
C PRO A 719 -21.96 -17.63 -18.89
N GLY A 720 -21.95 -18.72 -19.66
CA GLY A 720 -21.24 -19.96 -19.33
C GLY A 720 -19.81 -20.03 -19.85
N HIS A 721 -19.25 -18.90 -20.32
CA HIS A 721 -18.05 -18.82 -21.16
C HIS A 721 -18.12 -19.69 -22.43
N ASP A 722 -19.37 -20.04 -22.78
CA ASP A 722 -19.96 -20.88 -23.82
C ASP A 722 -19.50 -20.75 -25.25
N PHE A 723 -19.30 -19.48 -25.57
CA PHE A 723 -19.70 -18.96 -26.85
C PHE A 723 -19.15 -17.54 -26.92
N GLY A 724 -17.98 -17.39 -27.53
CA GLY A 724 -17.31 -16.11 -27.67
C GLY A 724 -17.96 -15.28 -28.77
N SER A 725 -18.10 -13.98 -28.51
CA SER A 725 -18.47 -12.98 -29.50
C SER A 725 -17.37 -12.79 -30.54
N ASN A 726 -17.73 -12.22 -31.69
CA ASN A 726 -16.78 -11.72 -32.67
C ASN A 726 -16.09 -10.40 -32.25
N GLN A 727 -16.33 -9.93 -31.02
CA GLN A 727 -15.81 -8.69 -30.46
C GLN A 727 -14.52 -8.94 -29.66
N PHE A 728 -13.38 -8.89 -30.36
CA PHE A 728 -12.03 -8.80 -29.78
C PHE A 728 -11.49 -7.39 -29.99
N LEU A 729 -10.75 -6.83 -29.04
CA LEU A 729 -10.22 -5.46 -29.20
C LEU A 729 -9.23 -5.30 -30.35
N GLY A 730 -8.43 -6.34 -30.65
CA GLY A 730 -7.60 -6.40 -31.87
C GLY A 730 -8.36 -6.57 -33.18
N GLY A 731 -9.67 -6.80 -33.10
CA GLY A 731 -10.47 -7.31 -34.21
C GLY A 731 -10.04 -8.73 -34.60
N LEU A 732 -10.84 -9.40 -35.44
CA LEU A 732 -10.53 -10.75 -35.93
C LEU A 732 -9.93 -10.76 -37.35
N GLY A 733 -9.49 -9.58 -37.82
CA GLY A 733 -8.85 -9.28 -39.11
C GLY A 733 -9.40 -9.91 -40.40
N GLY A 734 -8.99 -9.32 -41.53
CA GLY A 734 -9.33 -9.79 -42.89
C GLY A 734 -10.54 -9.11 -43.53
N ALA A 735 -10.62 -9.21 -44.87
CA ALA A 735 -11.68 -8.62 -45.70
C ALA A 735 -13.05 -9.34 -45.61
N GLU A 736 -13.19 -10.33 -44.73
CA GLU A 736 -14.37 -11.19 -44.66
C GLU A 736 -15.07 -11.10 -43.29
N PRO A 737 -16.41 -11.01 -43.27
CA PRO A 737 -17.20 -10.98 -42.04
C PRO A 737 -16.97 -12.25 -41.22
N ARG A 738 -16.75 -12.11 -39.91
CA ARG A 738 -16.64 -13.25 -39.01
C ARG A 738 -17.83 -13.29 -38.04
N GLU A 739 -18.53 -14.43 -38.07
CA GLU A 739 -19.54 -14.78 -37.08
C GLU A 739 -18.90 -14.89 -35.68
N ASN A 740 -19.73 -15.01 -34.65
CA ASN A 740 -19.29 -15.30 -33.30
C ASN A 740 -18.39 -16.56 -33.29
N ILE A 741 -17.31 -16.55 -32.52
CA ILE A 741 -16.24 -17.57 -32.56
C ILE A 741 -16.64 -18.93 -31.95
N ALA A 742 -17.91 -19.09 -31.59
CA ALA A 742 -18.46 -20.27 -30.93
C ALA A 742 -17.68 -20.62 -29.65
N ASP A 743 -17.57 -21.90 -29.30
CA ASP A 743 -16.94 -22.36 -28.06
C ASP A 743 -15.45 -21.95 -27.98
N PRO A 744 -15.05 -21.04 -27.06
CA PRO A 744 -13.67 -20.55 -26.98
C PRO A 744 -12.63 -21.66 -26.79
N ARG A 745 -13.00 -22.79 -26.15
CA ARG A 745 -12.10 -23.94 -25.97
C ARG A 745 -11.58 -24.48 -27.29
N ASN A 746 -12.34 -24.34 -28.38
CA ASN A 746 -11.99 -24.88 -29.69
C ASN A 746 -11.43 -23.81 -30.64
N VAL A 747 -11.07 -22.64 -30.11
CA VAL A 747 -10.59 -21.50 -30.90
C VAL A 747 -9.09 -21.35 -30.74
N SER A 748 -8.41 -21.09 -31.87
CA SER A 748 -7.03 -20.65 -31.89
C SER A 748 -6.95 -19.29 -32.57
N LEU A 749 -6.64 -18.25 -31.79
CA LEU A 749 -6.47 -16.88 -32.26
C LEU A 749 -5.24 -16.75 -33.16
N ALA A 750 -4.16 -17.49 -32.89
CA ALA A 750 -3.02 -17.60 -33.81
C ALA A 750 -3.37 -18.12 -35.23
N ALA A 751 -4.55 -18.72 -35.43
CA ALA A 751 -5.05 -19.15 -36.75
C ALA A 751 -6.00 -18.13 -37.41
N ILE A 752 -6.23 -17.00 -36.76
CA ILE A 752 -7.05 -15.88 -37.22
C ILE A 752 -6.11 -14.81 -37.77
N ASP A 753 -6.51 -14.15 -38.85
CA ASP A 753 -5.67 -13.12 -39.47
C ASP A 753 -5.75 -11.84 -38.63
N GLY A 754 -4.62 -11.14 -38.46
CA GLY A 754 -4.53 -9.96 -37.59
C GLY A 754 -4.25 -10.33 -36.13
N ALA A 755 -3.83 -9.35 -35.34
CA ALA A 755 -3.56 -9.56 -33.92
C ALA A 755 -4.85 -9.40 -33.12
N GLN A 756 -5.16 -10.36 -32.25
CA GLN A 756 -6.26 -10.30 -31.28
C GLN A 756 -5.78 -9.81 -29.90
N SER A 757 -4.47 -9.87 -29.68
CA SER A 757 -3.73 -9.31 -28.56
C SER A 757 -3.05 -7.99 -28.93
N PHE A 758 -2.79 -7.13 -27.94
CA PHE A 758 -2.04 -5.88 -28.12
C PHE A 758 -1.22 -5.55 -26.87
N SER A 759 -0.02 -5.00 -27.07
CA SER A 759 0.80 -4.44 -25.99
C SER A 759 0.32 -3.03 -25.65
N LEU A 760 0.35 -2.67 -24.37
CA LEU A 760 0.06 -1.31 -23.95
C LEU A 760 1.27 -0.40 -24.21
N ALA A 761 1.00 0.88 -24.39
CA ALA A 761 2.01 1.92 -24.55
C ALA A 761 1.59 3.19 -23.79
N ASP A 762 2.56 4.02 -23.39
CA ASP A 762 2.24 5.35 -22.85
C ASP A 762 1.80 6.29 -23.97
N THR A 763 0.49 6.47 -24.11
CA THR A 763 -0.12 7.33 -25.13
C THR A 763 -0.29 8.78 -24.66
N CYS A 764 0.12 9.12 -23.43
CA CYS A 764 0.01 10.47 -22.87
C CYS A 764 1.09 11.43 -23.36
N VAL A 765 2.14 10.90 -23.98
CA VAL A 765 3.16 11.68 -24.67
C VAL A 765 2.61 12.03 -26.05
N GLY A 766 1.84 13.11 -26.13
CA GLY A 766 1.30 13.59 -27.40
C GLY A 766 2.41 13.68 -28.46
N GLY A 767 2.21 13.05 -29.62
CA GLY A 767 3.06 13.10 -30.82
C GLY A 767 4.52 13.49 -30.58
N CYS A 768 5.38 12.52 -30.28
CA CYS A 768 6.82 12.74 -30.09
C CYS A 768 7.42 13.60 -31.22
N LEU A 769 8.38 14.47 -30.89
CA LEU A 769 9.00 15.36 -31.88
C LEU A 769 9.77 14.54 -32.91
N VAL A 770 9.80 14.98 -34.17
CA VAL A 770 10.67 14.36 -35.18
C VAL A 770 12.12 14.43 -34.68
N GLY A 771 12.80 13.29 -34.58
CA GLY A 771 14.14 13.14 -34.01
C GLY A 771 14.19 12.78 -32.52
N ASP A 772 13.07 12.84 -31.79
CA ASP A 772 12.94 12.44 -30.38
C ASP A 772 12.33 11.02 -30.37
N VAL A 773 13.21 10.02 -30.46
CA VAL A 773 12.83 8.62 -30.69
C VAL A 773 12.61 7.85 -29.39
N ASN A 774 13.10 8.38 -28.27
CA ASN A 774 12.79 7.88 -26.93
C ASN A 774 11.60 8.62 -26.27
N CYS A 775 11.05 9.64 -26.95
CA CYS A 775 9.88 10.39 -26.53
C CYS A 775 10.05 11.12 -25.19
N ASP A 776 11.27 11.50 -24.83
CA ASP A 776 11.57 12.22 -23.58
C ASP A 776 11.28 13.73 -23.68
N GLY A 777 10.83 14.20 -24.85
CA GLY A 777 10.51 15.58 -25.15
C GLY A 777 11.71 16.42 -25.60
N VAL A 778 12.90 15.81 -25.76
CA VAL A 778 14.16 16.49 -26.04
C VAL A 778 15.01 15.73 -27.06
N VAL A 779 15.08 16.21 -28.31
CA VAL A 779 16.03 15.69 -29.31
C VAL A 779 17.48 15.89 -28.86
N ASN A 780 18.17 14.82 -28.49
CA ASN A 780 19.52 14.84 -27.94
C ASN A 780 20.34 13.59 -28.35
N ASN A 781 21.52 13.39 -27.76
CA ASN A 781 22.40 12.27 -28.14
C ASN A 781 21.95 10.90 -27.61
N PHE A 782 20.96 10.84 -26.72
CA PHE A 782 20.32 9.60 -26.25
C PHE A 782 19.31 9.04 -27.26
N ASP A 783 18.87 9.85 -28.23
CA ASP A 783 18.02 9.43 -29.34
C ASP A 783 18.79 8.67 -30.45
N ILE A 784 20.13 8.60 -30.38
CA ILE A 784 20.92 8.02 -31.47
C ILE A 784 20.91 6.49 -31.48
N ASP A 785 20.63 5.86 -30.33
CA ASP A 785 20.74 4.41 -30.15
C ASP A 785 19.81 3.67 -31.13
N PHE A 786 18.64 4.24 -31.44
CA PHE A 786 17.70 3.72 -32.43
C PHE A 786 18.30 3.62 -33.85
N PHE A 787 19.08 4.62 -34.28
CA PHE A 787 19.73 4.59 -35.59
C PHE A 787 20.89 3.60 -35.63
N VAL A 788 21.57 3.42 -34.49
CA VAL A 788 22.62 2.41 -34.34
C VAL A 788 22.02 1.00 -34.44
N ASP A 789 20.86 0.77 -33.82
CA ASP A 789 20.15 -0.51 -33.90
C ASP A 789 19.66 -0.82 -35.31
N ILE A 790 19.12 0.16 -36.05
CA ILE A 790 18.80 0.02 -37.48
C ILE A 790 20.02 -0.39 -38.31
N ILE A 791 21.20 0.19 -38.02
CA ILE A 791 22.45 -0.08 -38.75
C ILE A 791 23.04 -1.45 -38.39
N VAL A 792 22.96 -1.85 -37.11
CA VAL A 792 23.53 -3.10 -36.59
C VAL A 792 22.65 -4.29 -36.95
N GLU A 793 21.33 -4.16 -36.82
CA GLU A 793 20.39 -5.29 -36.97
C GLU A 793 19.82 -5.41 -38.39
N GLY A 794 19.74 -4.32 -39.16
CA GLY A 794 19.23 -4.28 -40.53
C GLY A 794 20.04 -5.06 -41.58
N SER A 795 21.18 -5.66 -41.20
CA SER A 795 22.03 -6.48 -42.09
C SER A 795 21.96 -7.99 -41.82
N SER A 796 21.18 -8.44 -40.83
CA SER A 796 21.14 -9.85 -40.40
C SER A 796 19.80 -10.52 -40.69
N ALA A 797 19.85 -11.78 -41.13
CA ALA A 797 18.67 -12.61 -41.42
C ALA A 797 17.92 -13.12 -40.17
N THR A 798 18.09 -12.44 -39.03
CA THR A 798 17.58 -12.82 -37.70
C THR A 798 16.88 -11.67 -36.97
N ALA A 799 16.58 -10.56 -37.65
CA ALA A 799 15.82 -9.46 -37.05
C ALA A 799 14.37 -9.90 -36.70
N PRO A 800 13.79 -9.41 -35.58
CA PRO A 800 12.40 -9.69 -35.22
C PRO A 800 11.43 -9.19 -36.31
N ALA A 801 10.32 -9.89 -36.50
CA ALA A 801 9.33 -9.59 -37.54
C ALA A 801 8.70 -8.18 -37.42
N SER A 802 8.90 -7.48 -36.30
CA SER A 802 8.49 -6.08 -36.08
C SER A 802 9.34 -5.05 -36.86
N TRP A 803 10.45 -5.45 -37.48
CA TRP A 803 11.37 -4.51 -38.16
C TRP A 803 11.58 -4.78 -39.66
N THR A 804 11.04 -5.86 -40.21
CA THR A 804 11.20 -6.21 -41.64
C THR A 804 9.88 -6.26 -42.40
N ASN A 805 9.31 -5.08 -42.69
CA ASN A 805 8.65 -4.75 -43.96
C ASN A 805 7.98 -3.37 -43.87
N ARG A 806 8.41 -2.41 -44.70
CA ARG A 806 7.53 -1.54 -45.49
C ARG A 806 8.35 -0.71 -46.50
N GLY A 807 8.95 -1.39 -47.46
CA GLY A 807 9.13 -0.80 -48.79
C GLY A 807 7.77 -0.75 -49.48
N GLY A 808 7.06 0.38 -49.36
CA GLY A 808 5.79 0.63 -50.05
C GLY A 808 4.78 1.36 -49.20
N THR A 809 4.35 2.53 -49.69
CA THR A 809 3.21 3.35 -49.29
C THR A 809 2.26 2.72 -48.26
N GLN A 810 2.52 2.88 -46.97
CA GLN A 810 1.47 2.73 -45.96
C GLN A 810 1.84 3.46 -44.66
N GLU A 811 0.79 4.00 -44.06
CA GLU A 811 0.71 4.82 -42.87
C GLU A 811 1.62 4.40 -41.69
N CYS A 812 2.06 5.44 -40.97
CA CYS A 812 2.70 5.42 -39.67
C CYS A 812 1.89 4.61 -38.65
N TRP A 813 2.29 3.37 -38.35
CA TRP A 813 1.60 2.50 -37.38
C TRP A 813 2.33 2.42 -36.02
N ASP A 814 3.57 2.90 -35.92
CA ASP A 814 4.32 3.07 -34.67
C ASP A 814 4.92 4.48 -34.65
N GLN A 815 4.67 5.21 -33.56
CA GLN A 815 5.09 6.58 -33.31
C GLN A 815 6.62 6.74 -33.37
N ARG A 816 7.38 5.72 -32.94
CA ARG A 816 8.86 5.71 -32.98
C ARG A 816 9.44 5.69 -34.39
N ASN A 817 8.82 4.93 -35.29
CA ASN A 817 9.23 4.90 -36.70
C ASN A 817 8.96 6.23 -37.42
N CYS A 818 7.97 6.98 -36.94
CA CYS A 818 7.60 8.27 -37.51
C CYS A 818 8.50 9.40 -37.02
N THR A 819 8.97 9.35 -35.78
CA THR A 819 9.98 10.31 -35.29
C THR A 819 11.37 10.02 -35.81
N ALA A 820 11.71 8.75 -36.10
CA ALA A 820 13.00 8.37 -36.65
C ALA A 820 13.18 8.66 -38.16
N ASN A 821 12.08 8.87 -38.92
CA ASN A 821 12.15 9.32 -40.32
C ASN A 821 12.39 10.84 -40.40
N VAL A 822 13.57 11.27 -39.99
CA VAL A 822 13.93 12.69 -39.82
C VAL A 822 14.00 13.42 -41.17
N ASN A 823 14.38 12.74 -42.26
CA ASN A 823 14.43 13.36 -43.60
C ASN A 823 13.07 13.38 -44.34
N ARG A 824 12.07 12.64 -43.84
CA ARG A 824 10.71 12.52 -44.40
C ARG A 824 10.68 12.11 -45.86
N ASP A 825 11.58 11.22 -46.28
CA ASP A 825 11.80 10.86 -47.68
C ASP A 825 10.83 9.79 -48.25
N GLU A 826 9.67 9.58 -47.62
CA GLU A 826 8.70 8.51 -47.94
C GLU A 826 9.26 7.07 -47.91
N GLN A 827 10.51 6.85 -47.50
CA GLN A 827 11.16 5.53 -47.44
C GLN A 827 11.19 4.94 -46.01
N GLY A 828 10.65 5.66 -45.02
CA GLY A 828 10.68 5.25 -43.61
C GLY A 828 12.06 5.47 -42.97
N ALA A 829 12.18 5.25 -41.66
CA ALA A 829 13.43 5.43 -40.92
C ALA A 829 14.53 4.48 -41.42
N ASN A 830 15.68 5.04 -41.82
CA ASN A 830 16.80 4.33 -42.41
C ASN A 830 18.14 5.04 -42.13
N ASN A 831 19.24 4.52 -42.67
CA ASN A 831 20.58 5.05 -42.41
C ASN A 831 20.83 6.45 -43.03
N PHE A 832 19.96 6.94 -43.92
CA PHE A 832 20.00 8.29 -44.48
C PHE A 832 19.30 9.33 -43.58
N ASP A 833 18.66 8.91 -42.49
CA ASP A 833 18.07 9.81 -41.47
C ASP A 833 19.09 10.31 -40.43
N ILE A 834 20.25 9.64 -40.32
CA ILE A 834 21.26 9.95 -39.30
C ILE A 834 21.94 11.32 -39.53
N ASP A 835 22.21 11.68 -40.78
CA ASP A 835 22.81 12.97 -41.14
C ASP A 835 21.86 14.14 -40.78
N PRO A 836 20.57 14.10 -41.15
CA PRO A 836 19.55 15.06 -40.68
C PRO A 836 19.37 15.08 -39.16
N PHE A 837 19.38 13.92 -38.49
CA PHE A 837 19.28 13.82 -37.03
C PHE A 837 20.46 14.52 -36.33
N VAL A 838 21.70 14.24 -36.76
CA VAL A 838 22.91 14.89 -36.26
C VAL A 838 22.87 16.40 -36.53
N ALA A 839 22.36 16.83 -37.69
CA ALA A 839 22.17 18.24 -37.98
C ALA A 839 21.16 18.91 -37.02
N CYS A 840 20.12 18.18 -36.60
CA CYS A 840 19.13 18.64 -35.63
C CYS A 840 19.72 18.81 -34.22
N ILE A 841 20.59 17.90 -33.76
CA ILE A 841 21.32 18.05 -32.49
C ILE A 841 22.24 19.27 -32.51
N VAL A 842 22.93 19.50 -33.65
CA VAL A 842 23.90 20.60 -33.77
C VAL A 842 23.23 21.97 -33.89
N ASN A 843 22.00 22.02 -34.43
CA ASN A 843 21.19 23.23 -34.54
C ASN A 843 19.74 22.96 -34.06
N PRO A 844 19.51 22.89 -32.74
CA PRO A 844 18.22 22.48 -32.20
C PRO A 844 17.12 23.50 -32.56
N PRO A 845 15.93 23.02 -32.98
CA PRO A 845 14.78 23.88 -33.20
C PRO A 845 14.30 24.52 -31.87
N VAL A 846 13.53 25.60 -31.98
CA VAL A 846 12.87 26.22 -30.81
C VAL A 846 11.84 25.21 -30.25
N SER A 847 11.70 25.11 -28.92
CA SER A 847 10.88 24.10 -28.26
C SER A 847 9.50 23.91 -28.92
N GLY A 848 9.20 22.69 -29.38
CA GLY A 848 7.94 22.33 -30.02
C GLY A 848 7.91 22.39 -31.57
N GLU A 849 9.03 22.71 -32.23
CA GLU A 849 9.16 22.67 -33.70
C GLU A 849 9.89 21.39 -34.16
N PRO A 850 9.47 20.72 -35.25
CA PRO A 850 10.12 19.53 -35.78
C PRO A 850 11.51 19.85 -36.37
N CYS A 851 12.39 18.84 -36.45
CA CYS A 851 13.70 18.99 -37.10
C CYS A 851 13.55 19.58 -38.53
N PRO A 852 14.39 20.57 -38.90
CA PRO A 852 14.34 21.16 -40.23
C PRO A 852 14.68 20.12 -41.29
N ALA A 853 13.82 19.98 -42.30
CA ALA A 853 14.12 19.15 -43.46
C ALA A 853 15.35 19.71 -44.21
N PRO A 854 16.21 18.85 -44.79
CA PRO A 854 17.43 19.27 -45.49
C PRO A 854 17.19 20.17 -46.72
#